data_AF-A0A1R3JRD0-F1
#
_entry.id   AF-A0A1R3JRD0-F1
#
_cell.length_a   1.000
_cell.length_b   1.000
_cell.length_c   1.000
_cell.angle_alpha   90.00
_cell.angle_beta   90.00
_cell.angle_gamma   90.00
#
_symmetry.space_group_name_H-M   'P 1'
#
loop_
_entity.id
_entity.type
_entity.pdbx_description
1 polymer ?
#
loop_
_entity_poly.entity_id
_entity_poly.type
_entity_poly.pdbx_seq_one_letter_code
_entity_poly.pdbx_strand_id
1 'polypeptide(L)'
;MASRDCCCMERPCMVIWFSFLLFLLLQIEGTLSASNYLIGLGSYDITGPAADVNMMGYANMEQIASGIHFRLRARAFIVAEPEGNRVVFVNLDACMASQIVTIKVLERLKARYGELYTEKNVAISGIHTHAGPGGYLQYVVYIVTSLGFVRQSFDVIVDGIEKSIIQAHENLRPGSILINKGELLDAGVNRSPSAYLNNPAEERSKYKYDVDKDMTLIKFVDEDWGPIGSFNWFATHGTSMSRTNSLISGDNKGAAARFMEDWFQQNGIRADLYSLPFNNSATDRIPRRVSSIVPNVHDKRNELMELAASFKSSQGRPATRFLSVARRVRNALRQAERPQYVSAFCQSNCGDVSPNTLGAFCIDTGKSCDFNHSTCNGKNELCYGRGPGYPDEFKSTEIIGKRQFEKATELFNKAKEKLKGKVGYQHVYLDFSNLEVSVSKKGGGSESVKTCPAAMGFSFAAGTTDGPGAFDFTQGDDQGNAFWRLVRNLLKKPDEEQVNCQKPKPILLDTGEMKEPYDWAPSILPLQILRIGQLVILSVPSEFTTMAGRRLRDAVKMVLTSGSSKQFDSNVHIVIAGLTNTYSQYVTTFEEYQVQRYEGASTLYGPHTLNAYIQEFKKLAAALINGATVEPGPQPPDLLNKQISLLTPVVLDATPLGVSFGDVKEDVPSNSSFKQGDVVSVTFWSACPRNDLMTEGTFTLVELLEDQKTWIPAYDDDDFCLKFKWSRPAKLSPQSYATIEWTIPESVVSGVYRITHFGASKSLFGSIRHFSGLSIVFCMSVVLGNVSLRYLPVSFNQAIGATTPFFTAILAFVMIKKRESWITYLTLIPVVAGVIIASGAEPSFNLFGFLMCISATAGRAFKSVLQGILLSSEEEKLNSMNLLMYMAPIAVAILLPLTLLMERNVVAMTVILATKDIKIVYYLLFNSCLAYFVNLTNFLVTKHTSALTLQVLGNAKGAVAVVVSILIFKNPVSFIGMLGYSLTVLGVILYSESKKSNK
;
A
#
# COMPACT_ATOMS: atom_id res chain seq x y z
N MET A 1 -1.91 -76.94 -59.75
CA MET A 1 -1.28 -77.11 -58.42
C MET A 1 -0.61 -75.78 -58.08
N ALA A 2 -1.00 -75.16 -56.97
CA ALA A 2 -0.74 -73.75 -56.67
C ALA A 2 0.71 -73.46 -56.28
N SER A 3 1.21 -72.27 -56.67
CA SER A 3 2.16 -71.48 -55.87
C SER A 3 2.10 -70.00 -56.27
N ARG A 4 1.54 -69.22 -55.36
CA ARG A 4 1.59 -67.77 -55.09
C ARG A 4 3.02 -67.16 -55.20
N ASP A 5 3.29 -65.87 -55.42
CA ASP A 5 2.50 -64.64 -55.60
C ASP A 5 3.34 -63.57 -56.36
N CYS A 6 2.63 -62.75 -57.15
CA CYS A 6 3.00 -61.50 -57.84
C CYS A 6 3.37 -60.36 -56.86
N CYS A 7 3.96 -59.21 -57.20
CA CYS A 7 4.71 -58.64 -58.33
C CYS A 7 5.16 -57.24 -57.82
N CYS A 8 6.23 -56.69 -58.41
CA CYS A 8 6.65 -55.28 -58.28
C CYS A 8 5.51 -54.32 -58.69
N MET A 9 5.43 -53.06 -58.26
CA MET A 9 6.39 -51.97 -58.44
C MET A 9 5.81 -50.70 -57.76
N GLU A 10 6.66 -49.84 -57.15
CA GLU A 10 6.66 -48.36 -57.31
C GLU A 10 7.46 -47.64 -56.19
N ARG A 11 8.68 -47.22 -56.55
CA ARG A 11 9.44 -46.12 -55.93
C ARG A 11 9.29 -44.90 -56.86
N PRO A 12 8.55 -43.85 -56.46
CA PRO A 12 9.16 -42.51 -56.52
C PRO A 12 8.77 -41.57 -55.36
N CYS A 13 7.87 -41.93 -54.44
CA CYS A 13 7.40 -41.01 -53.39
C CYS A 13 8.38 -40.83 -52.22
N MET A 14 9.17 -41.85 -51.86
CA MET A 14 10.00 -41.76 -50.64
C MET A 14 11.21 -40.84 -50.78
N VAL A 15 11.82 -40.71 -51.96
CA VAL A 15 13.01 -39.84 -52.14
C VAL A 15 12.62 -38.37 -52.17
N ILE A 16 11.45 -38.04 -52.74
CA ILE A 16 10.93 -36.67 -52.76
C ILE A 16 10.52 -36.24 -51.35
N TRP A 17 9.86 -37.11 -50.58
CA TRP A 17 9.52 -36.82 -49.18
C TRP A 17 10.75 -36.70 -48.30
N PHE A 18 11.77 -37.54 -48.47
CA PHE A 18 13.01 -37.41 -47.68
C PHE A 18 13.77 -36.14 -48.04
N SER A 19 13.80 -35.75 -49.32
CA SER A 19 14.44 -34.51 -49.77
C SER A 19 13.66 -33.27 -49.31
N PHE A 20 12.33 -33.32 -49.28
CA PHE A 20 11.47 -32.26 -48.77
C PHE A 20 11.54 -32.16 -47.25
N LEU A 21 11.65 -33.28 -46.53
CA LEU A 21 11.87 -33.32 -45.08
C LEU A 21 13.28 -32.83 -44.72
N LEU A 22 14.29 -33.14 -45.53
CA LEU A 22 15.66 -32.64 -45.36
C LEU A 22 15.75 -31.15 -45.71
N PHE A 23 14.99 -30.68 -46.71
CA PHE A 23 14.88 -29.25 -47.02
C PHE A 23 14.08 -28.49 -45.96
N LEU A 24 13.04 -29.09 -45.36
CA LEU A 24 12.37 -28.57 -44.17
C LEU A 24 13.30 -28.57 -42.95
N LEU A 25 14.09 -29.63 -42.73
CA LEU A 25 15.07 -29.70 -41.64
C LEU A 25 16.26 -28.75 -41.83
N LEU A 26 16.65 -28.45 -43.08
CA LEU A 26 17.65 -27.44 -43.44
C LEU A 26 17.07 -26.00 -43.43
N GLN A 27 15.76 -25.83 -43.57
CA GLN A 27 15.06 -24.58 -43.25
C GLN A 27 14.65 -24.45 -41.77
N ILE A 28 14.89 -25.49 -40.96
CA ILE A 28 14.93 -25.45 -39.49
C ILE A 28 16.37 -25.18 -39.01
N GLU A 29 17.22 -24.57 -39.84
CA GLU A 29 18.02 -23.46 -39.30
C GLU A 29 17.03 -22.35 -38.96
N GLY A 30 16.34 -22.52 -37.81
CA GLY A 30 15.76 -21.39 -37.12
C GLY A 30 16.85 -20.34 -37.09
N THR A 31 16.56 -19.18 -37.67
CA THR A 31 17.37 -17.99 -37.49
C THR A 31 17.58 -17.85 -35.99
N LEU A 32 18.71 -18.34 -35.49
CA LEU A 32 19.15 -18.11 -34.13
C LEU A 32 19.38 -16.61 -34.11
N SER A 33 18.35 -15.89 -33.66
CA SER A 33 18.43 -14.48 -33.41
C SER A 33 19.70 -14.23 -32.60
N ALA A 34 20.54 -13.33 -33.11
CA ALA A 34 21.80 -12.92 -32.48
C ALA A 34 21.56 -11.96 -31.31
N SER A 35 20.39 -12.05 -30.64
CA SER A 35 20.09 -11.26 -29.46
C SER A 35 20.66 -11.88 -28.20
N ASN A 36 21.46 -11.10 -27.48
CA ASN A 36 22.07 -11.56 -26.22
C ASN A 36 21.10 -11.55 -25.03
N TYR A 37 19.92 -10.92 -25.14
CA TYR A 37 18.97 -10.78 -24.03
C TYR A 37 17.53 -11.07 -24.45
N LEU A 38 16.76 -11.59 -23.49
CA LEU A 38 15.30 -11.56 -23.47
C LEU A 38 14.86 -10.39 -22.60
N ILE A 39 13.93 -9.58 -23.12
CA ILE A 39 13.41 -8.38 -22.47
C ILE A 39 11.90 -8.53 -22.32
N GLY A 40 11.40 -8.26 -21.12
CA GLY A 40 9.97 -8.31 -20.81
C GLY A 40 9.56 -7.10 -20.01
N LEU A 41 8.48 -6.43 -20.41
CA LEU A 41 7.99 -5.21 -19.79
C LEU A 41 6.52 -5.35 -19.37
N GLY A 42 6.15 -4.78 -18.23
CA GLY A 42 4.80 -4.83 -17.68
C GLY A 42 4.43 -3.59 -16.89
N SER A 43 3.15 -3.22 -16.88
CA SER A 43 2.66 -2.09 -16.10
C SER A 43 1.27 -2.36 -15.54
N TYR A 44 1.08 -2.07 -14.25
CA TYR A 44 -0.19 -2.30 -13.57
C TYR A 44 -0.53 -1.17 -12.61
N ASP A 45 -1.83 -0.91 -12.44
CA ASP A 45 -2.35 0.10 -11.49
C ASP A 45 -2.13 -0.31 -10.03
N ILE A 46 -1.51 0.57 -9.24
CA ILE A 46 -1.29 0.43 -7.79
C ILE A 46 -1.96 1.54 -6.98
N THR A 47 -2.92 2.26 -7.58
CA THR A 47 -3.60 3.38 -6.94
C THR A 47 -4.39 2.90 -5.73
N GLY A 48 -3.99 3.38 -4.55
CA GLY A 48 -4.65 3.09 -3.29
C GLY A 48 -5.94 3.90 -3.07
N PRO A 49 -6.45 3.90 -1.83
CA PRO A 49 -7.71 4.57 -1.49
C PRO A 49 -7.65 6.09 -1.70
N ALA A 50 -8.52 6.59 -2.60
CA ALA A 50 -8.60 8.00 -2.99
C ALA A 50 -9.40 8.89 -2.03
N ALA A 51 -9.72 8.42 -0.83
CA ALA A 51 -10.44 9.19 0.19
C ALA A 51 -10.04 8.74 1.61
N ASP A 52 -10.06 9.67 2.56
CA ASP A 52 -9.89 9.45 4.02
C ASP A 52 -8.58 8.81 4.50
N VAL A 53 -7.63 8.56 3.61
CA VAL A 53 -6.34 7.96 3.96
C VAL A 53 -5.26 9.01 3.88
N ASN A 54 -4.48 9.13 4.96
CA ASN A 54 -3.35 10.02 5.00
C ASN A 54 -2.31 9.67 3.93
N MET A 55 -1.70 10.70 3.35
CA MET A 55 -0.69 10.54 2.33
C MET A 55 0.68 10.21 2.96
N MET A 56 1.52 9.47 2.25
CA MET A 56 2.85 9.08 2.69
C MET A 56 3.89 10.11 2.24
N GLY A 57 4.85 10.43 3.11
CA GLY A 57 5.98 11.31 2.82
C GLY A 57 6.10 12.44 3.83
N TYR A 58 5.22 13.44 3.77
CA TYR A 58 5.31 14.67 4.58
C TYR A 58 5.05 14.51 6.09
N ALA A 59 4.70 13.31 6.55
CA ALA A 59 4.35 13.04 7.94
C ALA A 59 3.26 14.00 8.50
N ASN A 60 2.34 14.44 7.64
CA ASN A 60 1.28 15.40 7.98
C ASN A 60 -0.07 14.70 8.19
N MET A 61 -0.60 14.72 9.43
CA MET A 61 -1.91 14.14 9.76
C MET A 61 -3.09 14.86 9.08
N GLU A 62 -2.90 16.09 8.63
CA GLU A 62 -3.93 16.86 7.90
C GLU A 62 -3.93 16.56 6.40
N GLN A 63 -2.86 15.97 5.88
CA GLN A 63 -2.76 15.60 4.48
C GLN A 63 -3.48 14.29 4.23
N ILE A 64 -4.74 14.39 3.83
CA ILE A 64 -5.65 13.27 3.63
C ILE A 64 -6.06 13.22 2.16
N ALA A 65 -5.97 12.04 1.54
CA ALA A 65 -6.43 11.82 0.19
C ALA A 65 -7.92 12.16 0.05
N SER A 66 -8.26 12.87 -1.02
CA SER A 66 -9.61 13.38 -1.32
C SER A 66 -9.84 13.41 -2.84
N GLY A 67 -9.20 12.51 -3.58
CA GLY A 67 -9.29 12.45 -5.02
C GLY A 67 -8.02 11.94 -5.70
N ILE A 68 -8.00 12.04 -7.02
CA ILE A 68 -6.93 11.60 -7.90
C ILE A 68 -6.63 12.73 -8.89
N HIS A 69 -5.35 13.10 -9.01
CA HIS A 69 -4.85 13.89 -10.12
C HIS A 69 -4.51 12.98 -11.30
N PHE A 70 -3.71 11.94 -11.09
CA PHE A 70 -3.55 10.82 -12.03
C PHE A 70 -3.13 9.54 -11.28
N ARG A 71 -3.34 8.38 -11.92
CA ARG A 71 -3.14 7.05 -11.32
C ARG A 71 -1.66 6.76 -11.03
N LEU A 72 -1.43 5.88 -10.05
CA LEU A 72 -0.12 5.36 -9.68
C LEU A 72 0.09 3.99 -10.35
N ARG A 73 1.28 3.73 -10.89
CA ARG A 73 1.62 2.46 -11.56
C ARG A 73 2.82 1.74 -10.92
N ALA A 74 2.79 0.41 -10.94
CA ALA A 74 3.98 -0.43 -10.87
C ALA A 74 4.45 -0.71 -12.30
N ARG A 75 5.73 -0.48 -12.58
CA ARG A 75 6.35 -0.74 -13.89
C ARG A 75 7.49 -1.73 -13.72
N ALA A 76 7.33 -2.93 -14.28
CA ALA A 76 8.28 -4.03 -14.17
C ALA A 76 9.10 -4.19 -15.45
N PHE A 77 10.38 -4.45 -15.27
CA PHE A 77 11.38 -4.65 -16.32
C PHE A 77 12.13 -5.94 -16.01
N ILE A 78 12.04 -6.91 -16.92
CA ILE A 78 12.76 -8.18 -16.83
C ILE A 78 13.80 -8.19 -17.93
N VAL A 79 15.05 -8.47 -17.54
CA VAL A 79 16.14 -8.74 -18.48
C VAL A 79 16.71 -10.11 -18.12
N ALA A 80 16.71 -11.02 -19.10
CA ALA A 80 17.17 -12.38 -18.93
C ALA A 80 18.16 -12.76 -20.04
N GLU A 81 19.09 -13.65 -19.71
CA GLU A 81 19.83 -14.42 -20.71
C GLU A 81 18.94 -15.58 -21.21
N PRO A 82 18.99 -15.97 -22.50
CA PRO A 82 18.15 -17.04 -23.05
C PRO A 82 18.18 -18.35 -22.25
N GLU A 83 19.35 -18.75 -21.75
CA GLU A 83 19.57 -19.96 -20.95
C GLU A 83 20.29 -19.64 -19.62
N GLY A 84 20.08 -18.45 -19.05
CA GLY A 84 20.89 -17.99 -17.92
C GLY A 84 20.15 -17.14 -16.90
N ASN A 85 20.92 -16.23 -16.29
CA ASN A 85 20.41 -15.41 -15.20
C ASN A 85 19.36 -14.42 -15.71
N ARG A 86 18.45 -14.06 -14.81
CA ARG A 86 17.49 -12.98 -15.04
C ARG A 86 17.41 -12.05 -13.86
N VAL A 87 17.14 -10.79 -14.13
CA VAL A 87 16.87 -9.75 -13.13
C VAL A 87 15.52 -9.11 -13.40
N VAL A 88 14.84 -8.74 -12.34
CA VAL A 88 13.57 -8.01 -12.35
C VAL A 88 13.78 -6.71 -11.58
N PHE A 89 13.45 -5.59 -12.21
CA PHE A 89 13.37 -4.31 -11.53
C PHE A 89 11.93 -3.78 -11.63
N VAL A 90 11.33 -3.44 -10.51
CA VAL A 90 10.00 -2.84 -10.44
C VAL A 90 10.11 -1.42 -9.88
N ASN A 91 9.67 -0.45 -10.67
CA ASN A 91 9.61 0.96 -10.28
C ASN A 91 8.16 1.32 -9.93
N LEU A 92 7.92 1.77 -8.70
CA LEU A 92 6.60 2.05 -8.14
C LEU A 92 6.35 3.55 -8.08
N ASP A 93 5.20 3.99 -8.56
CA ASP A 93 4.67 5.32 -8.27
C ASP A 93 4.19 5.42 -6.82
N ALA A 94 5.11 5.24 -5.86
CA ALA A 94 4.89 5.26 -4.43
C ALA A 94 6.03 6.02 -3.73
N CYS A 95 5.84 6.36 -2.46
CA CYS A 95 6.84 7.11 -1.69
C CYS A 95 8.13 6.31 -1.46
N MET A 96 8.03 5.02 -1.19
CA MET A 96 9.20 4.15 -0.98
C MET A 96 8.79 2.69 -1.11
N ALA A 97 9.76 1.80 -1.31
CA ALA A 97 9.54 0.37 -1.11
C ALA A 97 9.26 0.03 0.35
N SER A 98 8.64 -1.12 0.60
CA SER A 98 8.26 -1.57 1.93
C SER A 98 8.71 -3.02 2.14
N GLN A 99 9.36 -3.30 3.28
CA GLN A 99 9.85 -4.63 3.60
C GLN A 99 8.76 -5.70 3.52
N ILE A 100 7.58 -5.39 4.08
CA ILE A 100 6.47 -6.34 4.13
C ILE A 100 5.85 -6.57 2.75
N VAL A 101 5.82 -5.53 1.91
CA VAL A 101 5.40 -5.64 0.52
C VAL A 101 6.37 -6.55 -0.23
N THR A 102 7.69 -6.31 -0.10
CA THR A 102 8.73 -7.13 -0.72
C THR A 102 8.63 -8.59 -0.31
N ILE A 103 8.51 -8.87 1.00
CA ILE A 103 8.34 -10.24 1.52
C ILE A 103 7.12 -10.92 0.88
N LYS A 104 5.94 -10.27 0.87
CA LYS A 104 4.72 -10.87 0.33
C LYS A 104 4.71 -11.02 -1.18
N VAL A 105 5.34 -10.10 -1.91
CA VAL A 105 5.54 -10.26 -3.36
C VAL A 105 6.43 -11.47 -3.63
N LEU A 106 7.57 -11.60 -2.93
CA LEU A 106 8.49 -12.72 -3.11
C LEU A 106 7.84 -14.07 -2.75
N GLU A 107 7.04 -14.13 -1.68
CA GLU A 107 6.26 -15.34 -1.34
C GLU A 107 5.32 -15.76 -2.47
N ARG A 108 4.59 -14.81 -3.08
CA ARG A 108 3.67 -15.10 -4.18
C ARG A 108 4.38 -15.48 -5.47
N LEU A 109 5.48 -14.80 -5.79
CA LEU A 109 6.31 -15.14 -6.95
C LEU A 109 6.93 -16.53 -6.78
N LYS A 110 7.40 -16.86 -5.57
CA LYS A 110 7.93 -18.18 -5.25
C LYS A 110 6.89 -19.28 -5.38
N ALA A 111 5.66 -19.03 -4.92
CA ALA A 111 4.56 -19.97 -5.09
C ALA A 111 4.19 -20.20 -6.56
N ARG A 112 4.34 -19.18 -7.42
CA ARG A 112 3.99 -19.25 -8.86
C ARG A 112 5.11 -19.80 -9.73
N TYR A 113 6.35 -19.38 -9.49
CA TYR A 113 7.50 -19.60 -10.37
C TYR A 113 8.65 -20.38 -9.72
N GLY A 114 8.48 -20.89 -8.49
CA GLY A 114 9.55 -21.57 -7.75
C GLY A 114 10.70 -20.62 -7.41
N GLU A 115 11.95 -21.07 -7.58
CA GLU A 115 13.14 -20.27 -7.27
C GLU A 115 13.56 -19.29 -8.40
N LEU A 116 12.69 -19.07 -9.39
CA LEU A 116 13.00 -18.22 -10.55
C LEU A 116 13.13 -16.73 -10.18
N TYR A 117 12.33 -16.30 -9.20
CA TYR A 117 12.30 -14.93 -8.70
C TYR A 117 12.45 -14.95 -7.18
N THR A 118 13.58 -14.42 -6.72
CA THR A 118 14.00 -14.43 -5.31
C THR A 118 14.47 -13.03 -4.90
N GLU A 119 14.75 -12.84 -3.62
CA GLU A 119 15.36 -11.62 -3.08
C GLU A 119 16.68 -11.26 -3.78
N LYS A 120 17.35 -12.23 -4.42
CA LYS A 120 18.62 -12.00 -5.10
C LYS A 120 18.46 -11.21 -6.39
N ASN A 121 17.40 -11.48 -7.15
CA ASN A 121 17.24 -10.96 -8.50
C ASN A 121 15.99 -10.09 -8.73
N VAL A 122 15.18 -9.86 -7.70
CA VAL A 122 14.04 -8.94 -7.72
C VAL A 122 14.39 -7.68 -6.93
N ALA A 123 14.29 -6.51 -7.57
CA ALA A 123 14.41 -5.21 -6.95
C ALA A 123 13.09 -4.44 -7.07
N ILE A 124 12.61 -3.85 -5.98
CA ILE A 124 11.38 -3.06 -5.94
C ILE A 124 11.71 -1.68 -5.39
N SER A 125 11.54 -0.61 -6.17
CA SER A 125 11.95 0.76 -5.81
C SER A 125 10.78 1.74 -5.94
N GLY A 126 10.67 2.70 -5.02
CA GLY A 126 9.70 3.79 -5.10
C GLY A 126 10.27 5.04 -5.79
N ILE A 127 9.44 5.74 -6.59
CA ILE A 127 9.82 7.02 -7.19
C ILE A 127 9.85 8.19 -6.19
N HIS A 128 9.47 7.96 -4.94
CA HIS A 128 9.45 8.96 -3.89
C HIS A 128 8.45 10.11 -4.10
N THR A 129 7.28 9.77 -4.66
CA THR A 129 6.12 10.69 -4.64
C THR A 129 5.58 10.82 -3.21
N HIS A 130 5.39 12.06 -2.76
CA HIS A 130 4.75 12.39 -1.48
C HIS A 130 3.22 12.56 -1.60
N ALA A 131 2.68 12.24 -2.78
CA ALA A 131 1.27 12.35 -3.11
C ALA A 131 0.61 10.97 -3.34
N GLY A 132 1.10 9.93 -2.67
CA GLY A 132 0.45 8.60 -2.64
C GLY A 132 -0.17 8.28 -1.26
N PRO A 133 -1.20 7.41 -1.18
CA PRO A 133 -1.78 7.01 0.09
C PRO A 133 -0.81 6.14 0.93
N GLY A 134 -0.77 6.38 2.23
CA GLY A 134 0.11 5.66 3.17
C GLY A 134 -0.47 4.36 3.73
N GLY A 135 0.15 3.88 4.82
CA GLY A 135 -0.31 2.72 5.57
C GLY A 135 0.10 1.35 5.02
N TYR A 136 1.15 1.27 4.21
CA TYR A 136 1.65 0.01 3.62
C TYR A 136 3.05 -0.40 4.13
N LEU A 137 3.62 0.38 5.05
CA LEU A 137 4.86 0.05 5.77
C LEU A 137 4.55 -0.69 7.08
N GLN A 138 5.51 -1.46 7.58
CA GLN A 138 5.27 -2.34 8.75
C GLN A 138 5.80 -1.83 10.09
N TYR A 139 6.70 -0.86 10.08
CA TYR A 139 7.36 -0.35 11.29
C TYR A 139 6.59 0.83 11.87
N VAL A 140 6.53 0.92 13.22
CA VAL A 140 5.66 1.89 13.92
C VAL A 140 5.90 3.31 13.45
N VAL A 141 7.16 3.73 13.28
CA VAL A 141 7.48 5.13 12.93
C VAL A 141 6.86 5.58 11.61
N TYR A 142 6.63 4.65 10.68
CA TYR A 142 6.07 4.96 9.36
C TYR A 142 4.54 4.90 9.29
N ILE A 143 3.89 4.32 10.30
CA ILE A 143 2.44 4.15 10.32
C ILE A 143 1.71 5.09 11.29
N VAL A 144 2.44 5.80 12.15
CA VAL A 144 1.85 6.74 13.12
C VAL A 144 1.00 7.80 12.40
N THR A 145 1.53 8.40 11.33
CA THR A 145 0.87 9.46 10.58
C THR A 145 -0.22 8.93 9.64
N SER A 146 -0.14 7.65 9.24
CA SER A 146 -1.20 6.99 8.47
C SER A 146 -2.35 6.45 9.32
N LEU A 147 -2.37 6.74 10.62
CA LEU A 147 -3.30 6.18 11.59
C LEU A 147 -3.27 4.64 11.58
N GLY A 148 -2.08 4.08 11.41
CA GLY A 148 -1.83 2.65 11.32
C GLY A 148 -1.76 2.10 9.89
N PHE A 149 -1.83 0.78 9.80
CA PHE A 149 -1.77 0.02 8.57
C PHE A 149 -3.10 0.07 7.81
N VAL A 150 -3.04 0.31 6.50
CA VAL A 150 -4.18 0.42 5.60
C VAL A 150 -4.15 -0.74 4.63
N ARG A 151 -4.97 -1.75 4.91
CA ARG A 151 -4.98 -3.01 4.16
C ARG A 151 -5.23 -2.82 2.66
N GLN A 152 -6.11 -1.89 2.28
CA GLN A 152 -6.40 -1.56 0.87
C GLN A 152 -5.15 -1.03 0.12
N SER A 153 -4.36 -0.15 0.75
CA SER A 153 -3.11 0.36 0.18
C SER A 153 -2.09 -0.76 0.04
N PHE A 154 -1.97 -1.62 1.05
CA PHE A 154 -1.02 -2.74 1.03
C PHE A 154 -1.37 -3.77 -0.05
N ASP A 155 -2.62 -4.25 -0.10
CA ASP A 155 -3.02 -5.31 -1.03
C ASP A 155 -2.91 -4.84 -2.49
N VAL A 156 -3.35 -3.63 -2.83
CA VAL A 156 -3.26 -3.12 -4.21
C VAL A 156 -1.81 -2.96 -4.70
N ILE A 157 -0.88 -2.59 -3.80
CA ILE A 157 0.54 -2.49 -4.14
C ILE A 157 1.12 -3.89 -4.35
N VAL A 158 0.88 -4.85 -3.45
CA VAL A 158 1.37 -6.23 -3.60
C VAL A 158 0.81 -6.87 -4.88
N ASP A 159 -0.50 -6.76 -5.09
CA ASP A 159 -1.19 -7.29 -6.26
C ASP A 159 -0.66 -6.66 -7.55
N GLY A 160 -0.52 -5.32 -7.60
CA GLY A 160 -0.05 -4.65 -8.80
C GLY A 160 1.41 -4.91 -9.12
N ILE A 161 2.27 -5.10 -8.10
CA ILE A 161 3.66 -5.55 -8.32
C ILE A 161 3.66 -6.94 -8.93
N GLU A 162 2.96 -7.91 -8.32
CA GLU A 162 2.87 -9.28 -8.84
C GLU A 162 2.36 -9.27 -10.29
N LYS A 163 1.26 -8.55 -10.57
CA LYS A 163 0.67 -8.46 -11.91
C LYS A 163 1.59 -7.81 -12.93
N SER A 164 2.32 -6.76 -12.55
CA SER A 164 3.29 -6.13 -13.45
C SER A 164 4.44 -7.08 -13.81
N ILE A 165 4.92 -7.89 -12.86
CA ILE A 165 5.96 -8.91 -13.09
C ILE A 165 5.42 -10.04 -13.96
N ILE A 166 4.19 -10.51 -13.73
CA ILE A 166 3.54 -11.53 -14.56
C ILE A 166 3.45 -11.03 -16.00
N GLN A 167 2.94 -9.81 -16.23
CA GLN A 167 2.88 -9.23 -17.58
C GLN A 167 4.27 -9.15 -18.22
N ALA A 168 5.28 -8.70 -17.48
CA ALA A 168 6.64 -8.62 -17.99
C ALA A 168 7.21 -10.01 -18.32
N HIS A 169 6.93 -11.02 -17.50
CA HIS A 169 7.36 -12.39 -17.73
C HIS A 169 6.71 -13.01 -18.97
N GLU A 170 5.40 -12.84 -19.12
CA GLU A 170 4.63 -13.35 -20.26
C GLU A 170 5.01 -12.64 -21.58
N ASN A 171 5.55 -11.42 -21.49
CA ASN A 171 6.03 -10.62 -22.63
C ASN A 171 7.55 -10.73 -22.88
N LEU A 172 8.25 -11.72 -22.32
CA LEU A 172 9.68 -11.91 -22.57
C LEU A 172 9.96 -12.22 -24.04
N ARG A 173 10.73 -11.38 -24.72
CA ARG A 173 11.08 -11.50 -26.14
C ARG A 173 12.55 -11.16 -26.41
N PRO A 174 13.17 -11.72 -27.46
CA PRO A 174 14.52 -11.33 -27.87
C PRO A 174 14.62 -9.82 -28.12
N GLY A 175 15.64 -9.17 -27.55
CA GLY A 175 15.85 -7.75 -27.78
C GLY A 175 17.19 -7.22 -27.28
N SER A 176 17.48 -5.98 -27.66
CA SER A 176 18.71 -5.28 -27.28
C SER A 176 18.44 -4.10 -26.35
N ILE A 177 19.42 -3.79 -25.51
CA ILE A 177 19.34 -2.67 -24.58
C ILE A 177 20.39 -1.65 -24.98
N LEU A 178 20.00 -0.39 -25.14
CA LEU A 178 20.91 0.71 -25.39
C LEU A 178 20.96 1.62 -24.17
N ILE A 179 22.12 2.21 -23.90
CA ILE A 179 22.32 3.15 -22.80
C ILE A 179 22.74 4.51 -23.33
N ASN A 180 22.34 5.57 -22.63
CA ASN A 180 22.79 6.93 -22.87
C ASN A 180 22.76 7.74 -21.57
N LYS A 181 23.53 8.81 -21.52
CA LYS A 181 23.65 9.68 -20.35
C LYS A 181 23.77 11.14 -20.77
N GLY A 182 23.17 12.05 -20.02
CA GLY A 182 23.32 13.49 -20.26
C GLY A 182 22.91 14.37 -19.09
N GLU A 183 23.35 15.61 -19.13
CA GLU A 183 23.10 16.62 -18.11
C GLU A 183 21.67 17.19 -18.24
N LEU A 184 20.93 17.19 -17.13
CA LEU A 184 19.61 17.80 -16.94
C LEU A 184 19.72 18.94 -15.91
N LEU A 185 19.51 20.16 -16.39
CA LEU A 185 19.51 21.36 -15.57
C LEU A 185 18.09 21.75 -15.14
N ASP A 186 18.01 22.59 -14.11
CA ASP A 186 16.76 23.17 -13.60
C ASP A 186 15.67 22.13 -13.25
N ALA A 187 16.02 20.89 -12.94
CA ALA A 187 15.08 19.86 -12.48
C ALA A 187 15.30 19.47 -11.01
N GLY A 188 16.24 20.11 -10.32
CA GLY A 188 16.49 19.92 -8.89
C GLY A 188 17.56 20.88 -8.34
N VAL A 189 17.45 21.24 -7.06
CA VAL A 189 18.37 22.10 -6.30
C VAL A 189 18.70 21.46 -4.94
N ASN A 190 19.87 21.79 -4.37
CA ASN A 190 20.23 21.26 -3.05
C ASN A 190 19.38 21.96 -1.96
N ARG A 191 18.70 21.20 -1.10
CA ARG A 191 17.89 21.72 0.01
C ARG A 191 18.62 21.79 1.35
N SER A 192 19.84 21.25 1.41
CA SER A 192 20.74 21.29 2.56
C SER A 192 22.17 21.70 2.15
N PRO A 193 22.33 22.85 1.44
CA PRO A 193 23.62 23.25 0.87
C PRO A 193 24.71 23.47 1.94
N SER A 194 24.36 23.94 3.13
CA SER A 194 25.30 24.09 4.25
C SER A 194 25.90 22.75 4.70
N ALA A 195 25.13 21.66 4.68
CA ALA A 195 25.64 20.32 4.97
C ALA A 195 26.56 19.82 3.85
N TYR A 196 26.18 20.02 2.59
CA TYR A 196 27.03 19.68 1.44
C TYR A 196 28.40 20.39 1.51
N LEU A 197 28.43 21.67 1.88
CA LEU A 197 29.66 22.46 1.99
C LEU A 197 30.62 21.95 3.08
N ASN A 198 30.13 21.15 4.04
CA ASN A 198 30.97 20.54 5.07
C ASN A 198 31.82 19.36 4.54
N ASN A 199 31.48 18.81 3.38
CA ASN A 199 32.36 17.85 2.70
C ASN A 199 33.71 18.50 2.31
N PRO A 200 34.82 17.74 2.28
CA PRO A 200 36.15 18.27 1.97
C PRO A 200 36.20 19.08 0.67
N ALA A 201 36.83 20.26 0.71
CA ALA A 201 36.88 21.18 -0.43
C ALA A 201 37.53 20.53 -1.67
N GLU A 202 38.59 19.73 -1.47
CA GLU A 202 39.25 18.97 -2.53
C GLU A 202 38.31 17.98 -3.22
N GLU A 203 37.44 17.32 -2.46
CA GLU A 203 36.43 16.41 -3.02
C GLU A 203 35.35 17.18 -3.77
N ARG A 204 34.83 18.25 -3.19
CA ARG A 204 33.81 19.10 -3.83
C ARG A 204 34.30 19.70 -5.16
N SER A 205 35.57 20.08 -5.24
CA SER A 205 36.18 20.65 -6.46
C SER A 205 36.17 19.71 -7.68
N LYS A 206 35.97 18.40 -7.47
CA LYS A 206 35.84 17.40 -8.55
C LYS A 206 34.50 17.48 -9.28
N TYR A 207 33.52 18.18 -8.71
CA TYR A 207 32.16 18.23 -9.20
C TYR A 207 31.76 19.67 -9.53
N LYS A 208 31.09 19.85 -10.67
CA LYS A 208 30.61 21.17 -11.12
C LYS A 208 29.42 21.69 -10.29
N TYR A 209 28.61 20.79 -9.75
CA TYR A 209 27.37 21.11 -9.03
C TYR A 209 27.28 20.36 -7.69
N ASP A 210 26.53 20.94 -6.76
CA ASP A 210 26.19 20.40 -5.45
C ASP A 210 25.03 19.40 -5.44
N VAL A 211 24.45 19.15 -6.61
CA VAL A 211 23.49 18.06 -6.88
C VAL A 211 23.90 17.29 -8.13
N ASP A 212 23.49 16.03 -8.25
CA ASP A 212 23.74 15.26 -9.47
C ASP A 212 22.79 15.66 -10.60
N LYS A 213 23.36 16.25 -11.65
CA LYS A 213 22.62 16.69 -12.84
C LYS A 213 22.53 15.61 -13.92
N ASP A 214 23.20 14.49 -13.76
CA ASP A 214 23.24 13.43 -14.76
C ASP A 214 21.96 12.59 -14.75
N MET A 215 21.27 12.54 -15.89
CA MET A 215 20.25 11.55 -16.18
C MET A 215 20.86 10.39 -16.97
N THR A 216 20.64 9.16 -16.49
CA THR A 216 21.01 7.94 -17.22
C THR A 216 19.75 7.26 -17.74
N LEU A 217 19.73 6.94 -19.03
CA LEU A 217 18.61 6.28 -19.70
C LEU A 217 19.07 4.95 -20.27
N ILE A 218 18.26 3.91 -20.09
CA ILE A 218 18.29 2.72 -20.94
C ILE A 218 17.03 2.63 -21.81
N LYS A 219 17.24 2.18 -23.04
CA LYS A 219 16.24 1.99 -24.08
C LYS A 219 16.14 0.50 -24.39
N PHE A 220 14.95 -0.04 -24.29
CA PHE A 220 14.65 -1.42 -24.64
C PHE A 220 14.15 -1.50 -26.08
N VAL A 221 14.77 -2.35 -26.88
CA VAL A 221 14.44 -2.55 -28.30
C VAL A 221 14.19 -4.02 -28.54
N ASP A 222 12.92 -4.35 -28.81
CA ASP A 222 12.49 -5.64 -29.33
C ASP A 222 12.98 -5.80 -30.77
N GLU A 223 13.29 -7.04 -31.17
CA GLU A 223 13.80 -7.30 -32.52
C GLU A 223 12.75 -7.13 -33.62
N ASP A 224 11.48 -7.45 -33.33
CA ASP A 224 10.40 -7.41 -34.30
C ASP A 224 9.70 -6.04 -34.32
N TRP A 225 9.46 -5.47 -33.14
CA TRP A 225 8.61 -4.29 -32.95
C TRP A 225 9.39 -2.99 -32.69
N GLY A 226 10.72 -3.08 -32.64
CA GLY A 226 11.60 -1.95 -32.35
C GLY A 226 11.49 -1.50 -30.89
N PRO A 227 11.53 -0.19 -30.58
CA PRO A 227 11.56 0.25 -29.19
C PRO A 227 10.27 -0.11 -28.43
N ILE A 228 10.41 -0.75 -27.27
CA ILE A 228 9.29 -1.20 -26.42
C ILE A 228 9.28 -0.54 -25.04
N GLY A 229 10.33 0.17 -24.64
CA GLY A 229 10.32 0.88 -23.36
C GLY A 229 11.55 1.71 -23.08
N SER A 230 11.50 2.46 -21.97
CA SER A 230 12.66 3.18 -21.44
C SER A 230 12.70 3.15 -19.91
N PHE A 231 13.89 3.28 -19.35
CA PHE A 231 14.09 3.37 -17.91
C PHE A 231 15.14 4.45 -17.62
N ASN A 232 14.78 5.37 -16.74
CA ASN A 232 15.52 6.62 -16.50
C ASN A 232 15.89 6.74 -15.02
N TRP A 233 17.14 7.05 -14.70
CA TRP A 233 17.59 7.41 -13.35
C TRP A 233 17.97 8.87 -13.30
N PHE A 234 17.39 9.61 -12.35
CA PHE A 234 17.71 11.01 -12.09
C PHE A 234 17.38 11.39 -10.65
N ALA A 235 18.25 12.13 -9.97
CA ALA A 235 18.06 12.51 -8.57
C ALA A 235 17.20 13.78 -8.45
N THR A 236 15.95 13.63 -8.02
CA THR A 236 15.09 14.74 -7.56
C THR A 236 13.93 14.20 -6.75
N HIS A 237 13.61 14.79 -5.60
CA HIS A 237 12.45 14.37 -4.80
C HIS A 237 11.12 14.48 -5.59
N GLY A 238 10.17 13.61 -5.26
CA GLY A 238 8.77 13.72 -5.71
C GLY A 238 7.95 14.58 -4.74
N THR A 239 8.34 15.85 -4.61
CA THR A 239 7.76 16.87 -3.71
C THR A 239 7.40 18.16 -4.45
N SER A 240 7.03 18.05 -5.73
CA SER A 240 6.45 19.18 -6.47
C SER A 240 5.02 19.48 -6.02
N MET A 241 4.25 18.42 -5.70
CA MET A 241 2.98 18.49 -4.99
C MET A 241 3.25 18.69 -3.50
N SER A 242 2.73 19.77 -2.93
CA SER A 242 3.05 20.20 -1.56
C SER A 242 2.35 19.36 -0.49
N ARG A 243 2.71 19.59 0.78
CA ARG A 243 2.05 18.98 1.96
C ARG A 243 0.57 19.35 2.13
N THR A 244 0.07 20.34 1.38
CA THR A 244 -1.34 20.76 1.36
C THR A 244 -2.15 20.10 0.24
N ASN A 245 -1.48 19.48 -0.73
CA ASN A 245 -2.15 18.68 -1.74
C ASN A 245 -2.89 17.51 -1.11
N SER A 246 -4.09 17.24 -1.63
CA SER A 246 -4.96 16.15 -1.20
C SER A 246 -5.36 15.20 -2.34
N LEU A 247 -4.80 15.36 -3.54
CA LEU A 247 -5.07 14.49 -4.69
C LEU A 247 -3.94 13.49 -4.91
N ILE A 248 -4.28 12.23 -5.14
CA ILE A 248 -3.28 11.20 -5.46
C ILE A 248 -2.55 11.56 -6.77
N SER A 249 -1.23 11.53 -6.75
CA SER A 249 -0.38 11.91 -7.87
C SER A 249 0.95 11.15 -7.85
N GLY A 250 1.44 10.78 -9.04
CA GLY A 250 2.82 10.29 -9.21
C GLY A 250 3.87 11.41 -9.15
N ASP A 251 3.48 12.65 -8.84
CA ASP A 251 4.34 13.83 -8.78
C ASP A 251 5.13 14.03 -10.10
N ASN A 252 6.29 14.68 -10.06
CA ASN A 252 7.04 15.05 -11.24
C ASN A 252 7.59 13.83 -12.02
N LYS A 253 7.97 12.75 -11.34
CA LYS A 253 8.49 11.52 -11.98
C LYS A 253 7.39 10.69 -12.62
N GLY A 254 6.25 10.54 -11.94
CA GLY A 254 5.07 9.91 -12.51
C GLY A 254 4.55 10.69 -13.72
N ALA A 255 4.56 12.02 -13.65
CA ALA A 255 4.22 12.88 -14.80
C ALA A 255 5.21 12.68 -15.96
N ALA A 256 6.52 12.63 -15.70
CA ALA A 256 7.51 12.36 -16.74
C ALA A 256 7.31 10.98 -17.41
N ALA A 257 7.01 9.95 -16.61
CA ALA A 257 6.69 8.60 -17.11
C ALA A 257 5.45 8.63 -18.01
N ARG A 258 4.38 9.26 -17.54
CA ARG A 258 3.12 9.46 -18.28
C ARG A 258 3.35 10.18 -19.60
N PHE A 259 4.08 11.30 -19.59
CA PHE A 259 4.39 12.07 -20.80
C PHE A 259 5.22 11.26 -21.81
N MET A 260 6.17 10.44 -21.35
CA MET A 260 6.97 9.56 -22.21
C MET A 260 6.11 8.47 -22.85
N GLU A 261 5.23 7.83 -22.07
CA GLU A 261 4.29 6.81 -22.55
C GLU A 261 3.31 7.40 -23.58
N ASP A 262 2.77 8.58 -23.30
CA ASP A 262 1.89 9.30 -24.22
C ASP A 262 2.60 9.68 -25.52
N TRP A 263 3.79 10.29 -25.42
CA TRP A 263 4.61 10.70 -26.56
C TRP A 263 4.90 9.52 -27.51
N PHE A 264 5.27 8.36 -26.94
CA PHE A 264 5.58 7.18 -27.76
C PHE A 264 4.34 6.67 -28.51
N GLN A 265 3.19 6.60 -27.83
CA GLN A 265 1.93 6.19 -28.45
C GLN A 265 1.53 7.12 -29.60
N GLN A 266 1.71 8.44 -29.49
CA GLN A 266 1.34 9.37 -30.58
C GLN A 266 2.26 9.23 -31.79
N ASN A 267 3.55 9.00 -31.58
CA ASN A 267 4.52 8.86 -32.68
C ASN A 267 4.41 7.50 -33.39
N GLY A 268 4.09 6.43 -32.67
CA GLY A 268 3.85 5.10 -33.26
C GLY A 268 2.72 5.14 -34.29
N ILE A 269 1.59 5.78 -33.97
CA ILE A 269 0.44 5.95 -34.88
C ILE A 269 0.85 6.71 -36.16
N ARG A 270 1.75 7.70 -36.06
CA ARG A 270 2.24 8.44 -37.23
C ARG A 270 3.11 7.57 -38.13
N ALA A 271 3.99 6.73 -37.57
CA ALA A 271 4.87 5.86 -38.34
C ALA A 271 4.10 4.76 -39.10
N ASP A 272 3.08 4.15 -38.47
CA ASP A 272 2.25 3.11 -39.09
C ASP A 272 1.38 3.64 -40.25
N LEU A 273 1.05 4.95 -40.25
CA LEU A 273 0.32 5.60 -41.33
C LEU A 273 1.16 5.82 -42.61
N TYR A 274 2.49 5.85 -42.50
CA TYR A 274 3.39 6.06 -43.64
C TYR A 274 3.92 4.76 -44.26
N SER A 275 3.67 3.60 -43.64
CA SER A 275 4.18 2.29 -44.08
C SER A 275 3.18 1.41 -44.84
N LEU A 276 1.93 1.86 -45.03
CA LEU A 276 0.92 1.13 -45.81
C LEU A 276 0.92 1.56 -47.29
N PRO A 277 0.97 0.62 -48.27
CA PRO A 277 0.70 0.94 -49.66
C PRO A 277 -0.79 1.27 -49.79
N PHE A 278 -1.09 2.48 -50.29
CA PHE A 278 -2.44 2.96 -50.51
C PHE A 278 -3.30 1.94 -51.26
N ASN A 279 -4.34 1.43 -50.59
CA ASN A 279 -5.53 0.89 -51.25
C ASN A 279 -6.77 1.57 -50.65
N ASN A 280 -7.45 2.36 -51.47
CA ASN A 280 -8.58 3.20 -51.08
C ASN A 280 -9.84 2.36 -50.80
N SER A 281 -9.98 1.79 -49.60
CA SER A 281 -11.29 1.51 -48.97
C SER A 281 -11.14 0.93 -47.56
N ALA A 282 -10.94 1.79 -46.56
CA ALA A 282 -11.22 1.50 -45.15
C ALA A 282 -11.09 2.81 -44.35
N THR A 283 -12.17 3.60 -44.31
CA THR A 283 -12.31 4.71 -43.36
C THR A 283 -12.77 4.12 -42.03
N ASP A 284 -11.84 3.53 -41.28
CA ASP A 284 -12.05 3.10 -39.91
C ASP A 284 -10.71 3.18 -39.18
N ARG A 285 -10.51 4.31 -38.48
CA ARG A 285 -9.65 4.54 -37.30
C ARG A 285 -9.30 6.03 -37.18
N ILE A 286 -9.81 6.61 -36.09
CA ILE A 286 -9.63 7.97 -35.55
C ILE A 286 -8.32 8.64 -36.01
N PRO A 287 -8.38 9.68 -36.86
CA PRO A 287 -7.20 10.48 -37.18
C PRO A 287 -6.97 11.52 -36.08
N ARG A 288 -5.82 11.46 -35.39
CA ARG A 288 -5.22 12.64 -34.72
C ARG A 288 -4.76 13.74 -35.72
N ARG A 289 -5.32 13.77 -36.94
CA ARG A 289 -5.21 14.84 -37.94
C ARG A 289 -6.10 14.53 -39.14
N VAL A 290 -7.05 15.41 -39.44
CA VAL A 290 -7.48 15.67 -40.82
C VAL A 290 -7.27 17.15 -41.08
N SER A 291 -6.66 17.41 -42.23
CA SER A 291 -6.26 18.66 -42.86
C SER A 291 -7.19 19.87 -42.62
N SER A 292 -6.54 20.99 -42.35
CA SER A 292 -7.08 22.34 -42.36
C SER A 292 -7.46 22.78 -43.78
N ILE A 293 -8.70 22.51 -44.17
CA ILE A 293 -9.43 23.34 -45.13
C ILE A 293 -10.73 23.69 -44.42
N VAL A 294 -10.80 24.90 -43.88
CA VAL A 294 -11.91 25.39 -43.07
C VAL A 294 -12.88 26.16 -43.97
N PRO A 295 -14.09 25.66 -44.24
CA PRO A 295 -15.21 26.56 -44.48
C PRO A 295 -15.67 27.13 -43.13
N ASN A 296 -15.81 28.45 -43.10
CA ASN A 296 -16.44 29.32 -42.10
C ASN A 296 -16.64 28.75 -40.66
N VAL A 297 -15.77 29.14 -39.72
CA VAL A 297 -15.77 28.71 -38.29
C VAL A 297 -17.06 29.10 -37.55
N HIS A 298 -17.78 30.14 -38.00
CA HIS A 298 -19.00 30.61 -37.35
C HIS A 298 -20.21 29.69 -37.55
N ASP A 299 -20.36 29.07 -38.73
CA ASP A 299 -21.53 28.23 -39.04
C ASP A 299 -21.50 26.91 -38.25
N LYS A 300 -20.32 26.26 -38.17
CA LYS A 300 -20.13 25.04 -37.36
C LYS A 300 -20.30 25.26 -35.86
N ARG A 301 -20.02 26.46 -35.34
CA ARG A 301 -20.14 26.75 -33.91
C ARG A 301 -21.60 26.68 -33.47
N ASN A 302 -22.51 27.27 -34.24
CA ASN A 302 -23.93 27.25 -33.92
C ASN A 302 -24.50 25.83 -34.01
N GLU A 303 -24.11 25.07 -35.04
CA GLU A 303 -24.50 23.66 -35.19
C GLU A 303 -24.02 22.78 -34.01
N LEU A 304 -22.77 22.93 -33.57
CA LEU A 304 -22.24 22.19 -32.42
C LEU A 304 -22.93 22.58 -31.10
N MET A 305 -23.32 23.85 -30.96
CA MET A 305 -24.05 24.33 -29.78
C MET A 305 -25.47 23.79 -29.74
N GLU A 306 -26.18 23.77 -30.87
CA GLU A 306 -27.49 23.14 -30.99
C GLU A 306 -27.43 21.63 -30.74
N LEU A 307 -26.41 20.96 -31.29
CA LEU A 307 -26.16 19.54 -31.05
C LEU A 307 -25.89 19.27 -29.56
N ALA A 308 -25.05 20.06 -28.90
CA ALA A 308 -24.78 19.94 -27.47
C ALA A 308 -26.05 20.16 -26.64
N ALA A 309 -26.86 21.18 -26.98
CA ALA A 309 -28.12 21.48 -26.32
C ALA A 309 -29.19 20.39 -26.48
N SER A 310 -29.07 19.53 -27.50
CA SER A 310 -29.97 18.39 -27.70
C SER A 310 -29.78 17.27 -26.67
N PHE A 311 -28.63 17.21 -25.99
CA PHE A 311 -28.34 16.24 -24.94
C PHE A 311 -28.69 16.82 -23.56
N LYS A 312 -29.40 16.04 -22.74
CA LYS A 312 -29.66 16.35 -21.33
C LYS A 312 -28.81 15.46 -20.42
N SER A 313 -28.44 15.97 -19.24
CA SER A 313 -27.79 15.20 -18.19
C SER A 313 -28.61 13.96 -17.86
N SER A 314 -28.01 12.78 -17.95
CA SER A 314 -28.68 11.52 -17.59
C SER A 314 -28.79 11.37 -16.08
N GLN A 315 -29.87 10.74 -15.60
CA GLN A 315 -29.93 10.25 -14.23
C GLN A 315 -28.88 9.15 -13.98
N GLY A 316 -28.38 9.10 -12.75
CA GLY A 316 -27.50 8.05 -12.26
C GLY A 316 -28.16 6.68 -12.40
N ARG A 317 -27.40 5.70 -12.89
CA ARG A 317 -27.88 4.33 -13.14
C ARG A 317 -26.88 3.30 -12.64
N PRO A 318 -27.33 2.13 -12.16
CA PRO A 318 -26.43 1.03 -11.83
C PRO A 318 -25.59 0.61 -13.03
N ALA A 319 -24.30 0.38 -12.80
CA ALA A 319 -23.35 -0.09 -13.79
C ALA A 319 -22.62 -1.33 -13.28
N THR A 320 -22.21 -2.21 -14.19
CA THR A 320 -21.33 -3.34 -13.85
C THR A 320 -19.91 -2.82 -13.64
N ARG A 321 -19.16 -3.47 -12.74
CA ARG A 321 -17.75 -3.13 -12.46
C ARG A 321 -16.89 -3.07 -13.72
N PHE A 322 -17.11 -4.01 -14.64
CA PHE A 322 -16.41 -4.13 -15.91
C PHE A 322 -16.62 -2.94 -16.86
N LEU A 323 -17.70 -2.18 -16.71
CA LEU A 323 -17.98 -1.05 -17.60
C LEU A 323 -16.91 0.04 -17.50
N SER A 324 -16.43 0.34 -16.28
CA SER A 324 -15.36 1.33 -16.06
C SER A 324 -14.03 0.88 -16.68
N VAL A 325 -13.72 -0.42 -16.59
CA VAL A 325 -12.51 -1.04 -17.15
C VAL A 325 -12.57 -1.06 -18.68
N ALA A 326 -13.70 -1.45 -19.25
CA ALA A 326 -13.88 -1.58 -20.69
C ALA A 326 -13.89 -0.22 -21.41
N ARG A 327 -14.36 0.85 -20.75
CA ARG A 327 -14.44 2.19 -21.33
C ARG A 327 -13.23 3.07 -21.03
N ARG A 328 -12.19 2.54 -20.37
CA ARG A 328 -10.94 3.26 -20.12
C ARG A 328 -10.23 3.61 -21.43
N VAL A 329 -9.77 4.85 -21.57
CA VAL A 329 -9.20 5.39 -22.82
C VAL A 329 -8.11 4.49 -23.39
N ARG A 330 -7.19 4.03 -22.53
CA ARG A 330 -5.98 3.30 -22.97
C ARG A 330 -6.16 1.78 -23.08
N ASN A 331 -7.31 1.24 -22.67
CA ASN A 331 -7.68 -0.15 -22.96
C ASN A 331 -8.26 -0.31 -24.37
N ALA A 332 -8.92 0.72 -24.91
CA ALA A 332 -9.54 0.68 -26.24
C ALA A 332 -8.54 0.61 -27.41
N LEU A 333 -7.26 0.93 -27.17
CA LEU A 333 -6.20 1.03 -28.19
C LEU A 333 -5.22 -0.15 -28.22
N ARG A 334 -5.44 -1.21 -27.43
CA ARG A 334 -4.50 -2.35 -27.36
C ARG A 334 -4.59 -3.20 -28.64
N GLN A 335 -3.51 -3.20 -29.44
CA GLN A 335 -3.28 -4.26 -30.43
C GLN A 335 -2.84 -5.53 -29.69
N ALA A 336 -3.53 -6.64 -29.91
CA ALA A 336 -3.34 -7.87 -29.14
C ALA A 336 -1.92 -8.48 -29.26
N GLU A 337 -1.16 -8.14 -30.31
CA GLU A 337 0.13 -8.78 -30.63
C GLU A 337 1.37 -7.95 -30.26
N ARG A 338 1.24 -6.61 -30.16
CA ARG A 338 2.36 -5.68 -29.91
C ARG A 338 2.53 -5.40 -28.41
N PRO A 339 3.75 -5.51 -27.84
CA PRO A 339 4.00 -5.16 -26.44
C PRO A 339 3.64 -3.70 -26.15
N GLN A 340 3.00 -3.45 -25.00
CA GLN A 340 2.71 -2.10 -24.54
C GLN A 340 4.02 -1.37 -24.21
N TYR A 341 4.16 -0.12 -24.68
CA TYR A 341 5.30 0.70 -24.31
C TYR A 341 5.25 1.07 -22.82
N VAL A 342 6.34 0.81 -22.09
CA VAL A 342 6.46 1.11 -20.66
C VAL A 342 7.66 2.04 -20.41
N SER A 343 7.45 3.12 -19.65
CA SER A 343 8.53 4.05 -19.29
C SER A 343 8.60 4.30 -17.79
N ALA A 344 9.77 4.10 -17.18
CA ALA A 344 9.98 4.38 -15.76
C ALA A 344 10.98 5.53 -15.52
N PHE A 345 10.72 6.32 -14.48
CA PHE A 345 11.63 7.33 -13.94
C PHE A 345 11.92 6.99 -12.49
N CYS A 346 13.04 6.29 -12.28
CA CYS A 346 13.50 5.85 -10.97
C CYS A 346 14.28 6.94 -10.24
N GLN A 347 14.29 6.81 -8.92
CA GLN A 347 15.14 7.63 -8.06
C GLN A 347 16.59 7.23 -8.14
N SER A 348 17.45 8.16 -7.71
CA SER A 348 18.86 7.89 -7.43
C SER A 348 19.21 8.34 -6.01
N ASN A 349 20.34 9.01 -5.82
CA ASN A 349 20.73 9.66 -4.56
C ASN A 349 20.09 11.05 -4.44
N CYS A 350 18.79 11.10 -4.16
CA CYS A 350 18.00 12.33 -4.09
C CYS A 350 17.88 12.96 -2.70
N GLY A 351 18.54 12.42 -1.67
CA GLY A 351 18.26 12.73 -0.26
C GLY A 351 18.32 14.22 0.11
N ASP A 352 19.14 15.02 -0.57
CA ASP A 352 19.27 16.46 -0.40
C ASP A 352 18.83 17.26 -1.64
N VAL A 353 18.10 16.65 -2.57
CA VAL A 353 17.72 17.26 -3.87
C VAL A 353 16.21 17.51 -3.95
N SER A 354 15.84 18.78 -3.99
CA SER A 354 14.45 19.26 -4.11
C SER A 354 14.09 19.65 -5.54
N PRO A 355 12.86 19.36 -6.03
CA PRO A 355 12.36 19.86 -7.31
C PRO A 355 11.96 21.34 -7.28
N ASN A 356 11.97 21.98 -6.10
CA ASN A 356 11.53 23.36 -5.88
C ASN A 356 12.63 24.37 -6.28
N THR A 357 12.87 24.44 -7.58
CA THR A 357 14.05 25.08 -8.18
C THR A 357 14.17 26.59 -8.04
N LEU A 358 13.12 27.31 -7.61
CA LEU A 358 13.25 28.76 -7.36
C LEU A 358 13.98 29.06 -6.05
N GLY A 359 14.15 28.08 -5.17
CA GLY A 359 14.78 28.22 -3.85
C GLY A 359 13.77 28.36 -2.71
N ALA A 360 14.29 28.53 -1.49
CA ALA A 360 13.50 28.59 -0.27
C ALA A 360 13.29 30.03 0.22
N PHE A 361 12.02 30.36 0.51
CA PHE A 361 11.61 31.70 0.90
C PHE A 361 10.62 31.68 2.06
N CYS A 362 10.64 32.75 2.83
CA CYS A 362 9.68 33.04 3.88
C CYS A 362 8.34 33.45 3.28
N ILE A 363 7.26 32.75 3.66
CA ILE A 363 5.91 33.00 3.11
C ILE A 363 5.32 34.35 3.55
N ASP A 364 5.76 34.88 4.69
CA ASP A 364 5.28 36.13 5.29
C ASP A 364 5.96 37.37 4.70
N THR A 365 7.28 37.30 4.49
CA THR A 365 8.12 38.44 4.08
C THR A 365 8.60 38.36 2.62
N GLY A 366 8.54 37.19 2.00
CA GLY A 366 9.09 36.93 0.67
C GLY A 366 10.63 36.89 0.60
N LYS A 367 11.33 37.08 1.71
CA LYS A 367 12.81 37.01 1.79
C LYS A 367 13.30 35.56 1.70
N SER A 368 14.56 35.37 1.33
CA SER A 368 15.18 34.04 1.38
C SER A 368 15.26 33.54 2.83
N CYS A 369 15.08 32.25 3.04
CA CYS A 369 15.22 31.64 4.36
C CYS A 369 16.66 31.69 4.86
N ASP A 370 16.83 31.53 6.18
CA ASP A 370 18.16 31.30 6.77
C ASP A 370 18.86 30.09 6.14
N PHE A 371 20.12 30.28 5.74
CA PHE A 371 20.90 29.29 4.99
C PHE A 371 21.25 28.05 5.83
N ASN A 372 21.53 28.23 7.12
CA ASN A 372 22.02 27.15 7.98
C ASN A 372 20.89 26.33 8.61
N HIS A 373 19.78 26.97 8.97
CA HIS A 373 18.69 26.37 9.75
C HIS A 373 17.36 26.30 9.00
N SER A 374 17.27 26.91 7.81
CA SER A 374 16.03 26.97 7.01
C SER A 374 14.86 27.56 7.81
N THR A 375 15.11 28.70 8.44
CA THR A 375 14.13 29.41 9.27
C THR A 375 13.83 30.81 8.75
N CYS A 376 12.71 31.34 9.20
CA CYS A 376 12.24 32.70 9.00
C CYS A 376 11.88 33.26 10.37
N ASN A 377 12.58 34.30 10.82
CA ASN A 377 12.45 34.82 12.19
C ASN A 377 12.65 33.73 13.28
N GLY A 378 13.57 32.79 13.04
CA GLY A 378 13.86 31.67 13.94
C GLY A 378 12.88 30.50 13.90
N LYS A 379 11.89 30.53 13.01
CA LYS A 379 10.86 29.50 12.84
C LYS A 379 10.95 28.80 11.49
N ASN A 380 10.84 27.47 11.45
CA ASN A 380 10.87 26.69 10.21
C ASN A 380 9.53 26.71 9.46
N GLU A 381 8.39 26.88 10.16
CA GLU A 381 7.05 26.69 9.58
C GLU A 381 6.70 27.70 8.48
N LEU A 382 7.47 28.78 8.37
CA LEU A 382 7.30 29.82 7.36
C LEU A 382 8.27 29.69 6.17
N CYS A 383 9.26 28.78 6.24
CA CYS A 383 10.25 28.61 5.19
C CYS A 383 9.85 27.51 4.21
N TYR A 384 9.52 27.90 2.97
CA TYR A 384 9.10 26.97 1.92
C TYR A 384 9.93 27.08 0.64
N GLY A 385 10.29 25.93 0.08
CA GLY A 385 10.78 25.81 -1.29
C GLY A 385 9.68 26.14 -2.29
N ARG A 386 10.03 26.87 -3.35
CA ARG A 386 9.09 27.23 -4.41
C ARG A 386 9.42 26.51 -5.72
N GLY A 387 8.45 25.79 -6.26
CA GLY A 387 8.51 25.20 -7.59
C GLY A 387 8.48 26.26 -8.70
N PRO A 388 8.89 25.90 -9.93
CA PRO A 388 8.93 26.83 -11.06
C PRO A 388 7.56 27.33 -11.53
N GLY A 389 6.46 26.68 -11.11
CA GLY A 389 5.08 27.10 -11.39
C GLY A 389 4.43 27.86 -10.23
N TYR A 390 5.17 28.20 -9.17
CA TYR A 390 4.62 28.83 -7.96
C TYR A 390 3.73 30.05 -8.30
N PRO A 391 2.55 30.19 -7.66
CA PRO A 391 2.04 29.37 -6.54
C PRO A 391 1.33 28.07 -6.96
N ASP A 392 1.27 27.71 -8.24
CA ASP A 392 0.60 26.49 -8.71
C ASP A 392 1.54 25.27 -8.66
N GLU A 393 1.24 24.34 -7.74
CA GLU A 393 1.96 23.07 -7.57
C GLU A 393 1.73 22.08 -8.71
N PHE A 394 0.54 22.09 -9.34
CA PHE A 394 0.26 21.25 -10.51
C PHE A 394 1.09 21.73 -11.69
N LYS A 395 1.20 23.05 -11.86
CA LYS A 395 2.07 23.63 -12.89
C LYS A 395 3.55 23.37 -12.61
N SER A 396 3.96 23.44 -11.35
CA SER A 396 5.34 23.08 -10.94
C SER A 396 5.65 21.61 -11.27
N THR A 397 4.73 20.71 -10.95
CA THR A 397 4.81 19.27 -11.26
C THR A 397 4.89 19.03 -12.77
N GLU A 398 4.06 19.72 -13.56
CA GLU A 398 4.09 19.65 -15.02
C GLU A 398 5.45 20.10 -15.58
N ILE A 399 5.97 21.24 -15.13
CA ILE A 399 7.25 21.80 -15.62
C ILE A 399 8.42 20.87 -15.30
N ILE A 400 8.53 20.39 -14.05
CA ILE A 400 9.64 19.50 -13.65
C ILE A 400 9.51 18.13 -14.32
N GLY A 401 8.28 17.60 -14.45
CA GLY A 401 8.02 16.37 -15.19
C GLY A 401 8.37 16.50 -16.68
N LYS A 402 8.01 17.61 -17.32
CA LYS A 402 8.33 17.91 -18.72
C LYS A 402 9.84 18.05 -18.94
N ARG A 403 10.57 18.73 -18.06
CA ARG A 403 12.05 18.82 -18.11
C ARG A 403 12.71 17.43 -18.10
N GLN A 404 12.25 16.54 -17.20
CA GLN A 404 12.73 15.16 -17.15
C GLN A 404 12.37 14.37 -18.42
N PHE A 405 11.13 14.48 -18.88
CA PHE A 405 10.63 13.82 -20.09
C PHE A 405 11.38 14.26 -21.37
N GLU A 406 11.60 15.56 -21.55
CA GLU A 406 12.28 16.11 -22.73
C GLU A 406 13.73 15.63 -22.79
N LYS A 407 14.43 15.61 -21.65
CA LYS A 407 15.77 15.03 -21.57
C LYS A 407 15.77 13.54 -21.85
N ALA A 408 14.83 12.79 -21.29
CA ALA A 408 14.71 11.35 -21.57
C ALA A 408 14.47 11.10 -23.06
N THR A 409 13.60 11.88 -23.70
CA THR A 409 13.35 11.80 -25.15
C THR A 409 14.60 12.10 -25.97
N GLU A 410 15.35 13.13 -25.60
CA GLU A 410 16.63 13.47 -26.22
C GLU A 410 17.61 12.28 -26.13
N LEU A 411 17.78 11.73 -24.93
CA LEU A 411 18.69 10.59 -24.67
C LEU A 411 18.24 9.33 -25.41
N PHE A 412 16.92 9.06 -25.45
CA PHE A 412 16.31 7.90 -26.09
C PHE A 412 16.54 7.90 -27.61
N ASN A 413 16.44 9.07 -28.24
CA ASN A 413 16.66 9.24 -29.67
C ASN A 413 18.16 9.20 -30.04
N LYS A 414 19.04 9.65 -29.13
CA LYS A 414 20.50 9.66 -29.33
C LYS A 414 21.22 8.40 -28.86
N ALA A 415 20.54 7.46 -28.20
CA ALA A 415 21.14 6.25 -27.64
C ALA A 415 21.74 5.35 -28.74
N LYS A 416 23.06 5.09 -28.64
CA LYS A 416 23.82 4.27 -29.60
C LYS A 416 24.62 3.14 -28.96
N GLU A 417 25.03 3.31 -27.70
CA GLU A 417 25.81 2.30 -26.99
C GLU A 417 24.91 1.12 -26.62
N LYS A 418 25.19 -0.07 -27.16
CA LYS A 418 24.49 -1.32 -26.79
C LYS A 418 25.12 -1.93 -25.54
N LEU A 419 24.29 -2.34 -24.58
CA LEU A 419 24.72 -3.15 -23.45
C LEU A 419 25.11 -4.55 -23.93
N LYS A 420 26.24 -5.07 -23.45
CA LYS A 420 26.78 -6.39 -23.76
C LYS A 420 27.36 -7.03 -22.50
N GLY A 421 27.30 -8.36 -22.44
CA GLY A 421 27.85 -9.14 -21.33
C GLY A 421 26.78 -9.81 -20.49
N LYS A 422 27.17 -10.37 -19.35
CA LYS A 422 26.30 -11.24 -18.57
C LYS A 422 25.26 -10.48 -17.74
N VAL A 423 24.17 -11.16 -17.42
CA VAL A 423 23.25 -10.79 -16.35
C VAL A 423 23.73 -11.42 -15.04
N GLY A 424 23.77 -10.64 -13.97
CA GLY A 424 24.22 -11.12 -12.67
C GLY A 424 23.63 -10.32 -11.53
N TYR A 425 23.69 -10.87 -10.33
CA TYR A 425 23.17 -10.21 -9.14
C TYR A 425 23.85 -10.75 -7.89
N GLN A 426 23.93 -9.92 -6.85
CA GLN A 426 24.27 -10.34 -5.49
C GLN A 426 23.35 -9.62 -4.50
N HIS A 427 23.06 -10.29 -3.39
CA HIS A 427 22.16 -9.79 -2.36
C HIS A 427 22.61 -10.28 -0.98
N VAL A 428 22.43 -9.44 0.03
CA VAL A 428 22.63 -9.80 1.44
C VAL A 428 21.67 -9.02 2.33
N TYR A 429 21.14 -9.67 3.36
CA TYR A 429 20.53 -8.98 4.49
C TYR A 429 21.58 -8.74 5.57
N LEU A 430 21.61 -7.53 6.13
CA LEU A 430 22.59 -7.17 7.15
C LEU A 430 21.91 -6.47 8.32
N ASP A 431 22.34 -6.79 9.53
CA ASP A 431 21.93 -6.08 10.74
C ASP A 431 22.78 -4.81 10.91
N PHE A 432 22.16 -3.66 10.67
CA PHE A 432 22.79 -2.35 10.78
C PHE A 432 22.79 -1.80 12.21
N SER A 433 22.22 -2.51 13.19
CA SER A 433 22.21 -2.04 14.59
C SER A 433 23.59 -2.09 15.25
N ASN A 434 24.53 -2.90 14.76
CA ASN A 434 25.84 -3.08 15.39
C ASN A 434 26.91 -3.61 14.40
N LEU A 435 26.90 -3.11 13.17
CA LEU A 435 27.79 -3.57 12.11
C LEU A 435 29.20 -2.99 12.29
N GLU A 436 30.23 -3.84 12.24
CA GLU A 436 31.64 -3.41 12.28
C GLU A 436 32.09 -2.85 10.93
N VAL A 437 32.71 -1.67 10.98
CA VAL A 437 33.11 -0.89 9.80
C VAL A 437 34.56 -0.47 9.92
N SER A 438 35.37 -0.76 8.89
CA SER A 438 36.76 -0.32 8.81
C SER A 438 36.87 1.05 8.14
N VAL A 439 37.42 2.04 8.84
CA VAL A 439 37.57 3.43 8.36
C VAL A 439 39.03 3.82 8.31
N SER A 440 39.45 4.59 7.30
CA SER A 440 40.84 5.04 7.17
C SER A 440 41.16 6.22 8.11
N LYS A 441 42.28 6.16 8.83
CA LYS A 441 42.74 7.26 9.71
C LYS A 441 43.46 8.36 8.92
N LYS A 442 43.28 9.63 9.32
CA LYS A 442 44.13 10.74 8.90
C LYS A 442 45.53 10.54 9.51
N GLY A 443 46.48 10.03 8.72
CA GLY A 443 47.85 9.69 9.16
C GLY A 443 48.31 8.27 8.79
N GLY A 444 47.44 7.46 8.17
CA GLY A 444 47.73 6.06 7.80
C GLY A 444 47.18 5.04 8.80
N GLY A 445 46.76 3.88 8.31
CA GLY A 445 46.10 2.82 9.09
C GLY A 445 44.57 2.82 9.00
N SER A 446 43.95 1.76 9.52
CA SER A 446 42.49 1.58 9.61
C SER A 446 42.02 1.50 11.06
N GLU A 447 40.88 2.08 11.36
CA GLU A 447 40.17 1.97 12.63
C GLU A 447 38.91 1.12 12.45
N SER A 448 38.59 0.27 13.41
CA SER A 448 37.30 -0.43 13.45
C SER A 448 36.32 0.40 14.28
N VAL A 449 35.27 0.89 13.63
CA VAL A 449 34.13 1.58 14.26
C VAL A 449 32.87 0.73 14.09
N LYS A 450 31.77 1.12 14.72
CA LYS A 450 30.49 0.42 14.61
C LYS A 450 29.37 1.35 14.18
N THR A 451 28.37 0.79 13.49
CA THR A 451 27.06 1.46 13.36
C THR A 451 26.29 1.37 14.68
N CYS A 452 25.24 2.18 14.80
CA CYS A 452 24.44 2.30 16.00
C CYS A 452 23.03 1.72 15.81
N PRO A 453 22.35 1.29 16.90
CA PRO A 453 20.91 1.10 16.86
C PRO A 453 20.19 2.35 16.36
N ALA A 454 19.12 2.17 15.59
CA ALA A 454 18.45 3.25 14.86
C ALA A 454 17.96 4.38 15.77
N ALA A 455 18.32 5.63 15.50
CA ALA A 455 17.80 6.80 16.22
C ALA A 455 17.58 8.00 15.32
N MET A 456 16.53 8.78 15.62
CA MET A 456 16.20 10.03 14.94
C MET A 456 16.58 11.23 15.81
N GLY A 457 17.21 12.23 15.18
CA GLY A 457 17.64 13.45 15.85
C GLY A 457 16.53 14.48 16.01
N PHE A 458 16.79 15.59 16.71
CA PHE A 458 15.83 16.68 16.89
C PHE A 458 15.42 17.31 15.55
N SER A 459 16.38 17.56 14.64
CA SER A 459 16.10 18.14 13.32
C SER A 459 15.22 17.27 12.41
N PHE A 460 14.97 16.00 12.74
CA PHE A 460 13.95 15.20 12.06
C PHE A 460 12.57 15.86 12.16
N ALA A 461 12.21 16.35 13.35
CA ALA A 461 10.92 17.01 13.57
C ALA A 461 10.84 18.41 12.93
N ALA A 462 11.97 18.99 12.50
CA ALA A 462 12.01 20.27 11.79
C ALA A 462 11.54 20.17 10.33
N GLY A 463 11.44 18.96 9.76
CA GLY A 463 11.13 18.77 8.34
C GLY A 463 12.17 19.45 7.43
N THR A 464 11.77 19.73 6.19
CA THR A 464 12.62 20.38 5.19
C THR A 464 11.94 21.60 4.58
N THR A 465 12.62 22.30 3.68
CA THR A 465 11.99 23.38 2.91
C THR A 465 10.88 22.87 1.98
N ASP A 466 10.86 21.58 1.62
CA ASP A 466 9.81 21.00 0.78
C ASP A 466 8.51 20.72 1.55
N GLY A 467 8.63 20.61 2.88
CA GLY A 467 7.55 20.33 3.80
C GLY A 467 8.07 20.59 5.22
N PRO A 468 7.97 21.84 5.71
CA PRO A 468 8.51 22.18 7.02
C PRO A 468 7.76 21.43 8.10
N GLY A 469 8.47 21.12 9.18
CA GLY A 469 7.92 20.46 10.36
C GLY A 469 6.99 21.37 11.15
N ALA A 470 6.77 21.01 12.41
CA ALA A 470 5.94 21.77 13.34
C ALA A 470 6.71 22.00 14.65
N PHE A 471 6.19 22.92 15.48
CA PHE A 471 6.76 23.30 16.78
C PHE A 471 8.10 24.04 16.66
N ASP A 472 8.79 24.22 17.80
CA ASP A 472 10.04 24.96 17.93
C ASP A 472 11.29 24.22 17.38
N PHE A 473 11.11 23.19 16.55
CA PHE A 473 12.22 22.45 15.94
C PHE A 473 12.84 23.22 14.78
N THR A 474 14.17 23.23 14.71
CA THR A 474 14.93 23.85 13.61
C THR A 474 15.93 22.86 13.04
N GLN A 475 16.30 23.01 11.77
CA GLN A 475 17.35 22.18 11.20
C GLN A 475 18.72 22.63 11.70
N GLY A 476 19.64 21.69 11.88
CA GLY A 476 20.97 21.97 12.42
C GLY A 476 21.05 21.95 13.94
N ASP A 477 20.00 21.50 14.64
CA ASP A 477 20.00 21.38 16.10
C ASP A 477 20.85 20.18 16.54
N ASP A 478 22.02 20.47 17.11
CA ASP A 478 22.97 19.50 17.67
C ASP A 478 22.92 19.42 19.21
N GLN A 479 22.14 20.30 19.87
CA GLN A 479 22.05 20.37 21.34
C GLN A 479 20.74 19.77 21.87
N GLY A 480 19.61 20.02 21.21
CA GLY A 480 18.27 19.61 21.64
C GLY A 480 17.74 20.34 22.88
N ASN A 481 16.47 20.77 22.83
CA ASN A 481 15.77 21.45 23.94
C ASN A 481 15.42 20.52 25.13
N ALA A 482 15.54 21.03 26.36
CA ALA A 482 15.18 20.36 27.61
C ALA A 482 13.72 19.86 27.67
N PHE A 483 12.77 20.63 27.12
CA PHE A 483 11.36 20.23 27.08
C PHE A 483 11.15 18.92 26.30
N TRP A 484 11.67 18.84 25.08
CA TRP A 484 11.53 17.64 24.25
C TRP A 484 12.36 16.46 24.76
N ARG A 485 13.47 16.71 25.47
CA ARG A 485 14.18 15.65 26.21
C ARG A 485 13.31 15.02 27.29
N LEU A 486 12.49 15.82 28.00
CA LEU A 486 11.54 15.30 28.98
C LEU A 486 10.46 14.44 28.30
N VAL A 487 9.86 14.93 27.21
CA VAL A 487 8.83 14.19 26.45
C VAL A 487 9.37 12.87 25.92
N ARG A 488 10.56 12.89 25.30
CA ARG A 488 11.27 11.68 24.87
C ARG A 488 11.46 10.69 26.02
N ASN A 489 11.93 11.16 27.18
CA ASN A 489 12.21 10.28 28.32
C ASN A 489 10.95 9.60 28.88
N LEU A 490 9.75 10.16 28.66
CA LEU A 490 8.48 9.51 28.99
C LEU A 490 8.15 8.35 28.04
N LEU A 491 8.60 8.43 26.78
CA LEU A 491 8.44 7.35 25.80
C LEU A 491 9.53 6.28 25.98
N LYS A 492 10.79 6.68 25.86
CA LYS A 492 11.99 5.86 26.03
C LYS A 492 13.20 6.77 26.23
N LYS A 493 13.87 6.66 27.38
CA LYS A 493 15.15 7.34 27.63
C LYS A 493 16.27 6.56 26.92
N PRO A 494 17.04 7.20 26.01
CA PRO A 494 18.23 6.58 25.43
C PRO A 494 19.29 6.32 26.50
N ASP A 495 19.98 5.19 26.42
CA ASP A 495 21.12 4.88 27.29
C ASP A 495 22.39 5.64 26.86
N GLU A 496 23.43 5.58 27.69
CA GLU A 496 24.69 6.31 27.44
C GLU A 496 25.46 5.76 26.23
N GLU A 497 25.38 4.46 25.96
CA GLU A 497 26.05 3.83 24.82
C GLU A 497 25.45 4.35 23.50
N GLN A 498 24.12 4.35 23.40
CA GLN A 498 23.36 4.83 22.27
C GLN A 498 23.59 6.34 22.04
N VAL A 499 23.58 7.15 23.11
CA VAL A 499 23.90 8.58 23.02
C VAL A 499 25.33 8.80 22.52
N ASN A 500 26.31 8.03 23.02
CA ASN A 500 27.69 8.17 22.59
C ASN A 500 27.91 7.71 21.15
N CYS A 501 27.27 6.63 20.73
CA CYS A 501 27.37 6.10 19.37
C CYS A 501 26.80 7.09 18.34
N GLN A 502 25.67 7.74 18.67
CA GLN A 502 24.98 8.63 17.74
C GLN A 502 25.59 10.05 17.65
N LYS A 503 26.56 10.42 18.50
CA LYS A 503 27.14 11.77 18.53
C LYS A 503 27.58 12.26 17.13
N PRO A 504 27.34 13.54 16.78
CA PRO A 504 26.79 14.61 17.63
C PRO A 504 25.25 14.66 17.68
N LYS A 505 24.53 13.71 17.08
CA LYS A 505 23.06 13.75 17.00
C LYS A 505 22.41 13.78 18.40
N PRO A 506 21.62 14.80 18.73
CA PRO A 506 20.76 14.77 19.90
C PRO A 506 19.56 13.88 19.59
N ILE A 507 19.46 12.72 20.24
CA ILE A 507 18.38 11.74 19.99
C ILE A 507 17.03 12.31 20.45
N LEU A 508 16.08 12.42 19.52
CA LEU A 508 14.66 12.72 19.78
C LEU A 508 13.84 11.44 19.93
N LEU A 509 14.05 10.45 19.04
CA LEU A 509 13.36 9.15 19.09
C LEU A 509 14.38 8.01 19.01
N ASP A 510 14.37 7.13 20.01
CA ASP A 510 15.29 6.00 20.12
C ASP A 510 14.73 4.74 19.46
N THR A 511 14.44 4.84 18.17
CA THR A 511 13.61 3.89 17.42
C THR A 511 14.14 2.45 17.37
N GLY A 512 15.45 2.24 17.51
CA GLY A 512 16.09 0.93 17.54
C GLY A 512 15.76 0.17 18.83
N GLU A 513 15.66 0.90 19.94
CA GLU A 513 15.40 0.38 21.29
C GLU A 513 13.91 0.43 21.69
N MET A 514 13.06 0.95 20.81
CA MET A 514 11.60 1.00 20.98
C MET A 514 10.95 -0.21 20.29
N LYS A 515 10.47 -1.16 21.11
CA LYS A 515 9.93 -2.47 20.69
C LYS A 515 8.44 -2.65 20.94
N GLU A 516 7.78 -1.68 21.58
CA GLU A 516 6.35 -1.73 21.89
C GLU A 516 5.57 -0.74 21.01
N PRO A 517 4.45 -1.14 20.37
CA PRO A 517 3.85 -2.48 20.37
C PRO A 517 4.59 -3.54 19.53
N TYR A 518 5.51 -3.10 18.67
CA TYR A 518 6.48 -3.89 17.90
C TYR A 518 7.57 -2.93 17.40
N ASP A 519 8.55 -3.42 16.63
CA ASP A 519 9.70 -2.62 16.17
C ASP A 519 9.31 -1.28 15.52
N TRP A 520 9.98 -0.20 15.95
CA TRP A 520 9.73 1.14 15.44
C TRP A 520 10.49 1.47 14.15
N ALA A 521 11.66 0.87 13.93
CA ALA A 521 12.47 1.04 12.74
C ALA A 521 13.13 -0.30 12.33
N PRO A 522 13.52 -0.47 11.05
CA PRO A 522 14.25 -1.65 10.62
C PRO A 522 15.67 -1.69 11.21
N SER A 523 16.10 -2.86 11.66
CA SER A 523 17.51 -3.17 11.95
C SER A 523 18.17 -3.96 10.81
N ILE A 524 17.42 -4.87 10.19
CA ILE A 524 17.88 -5.73 9.10
C ILE A 524 17.57 -5.07 7.76
N LEU A 525 18.60 -4.80 6.95
CA LEU A 525 18.48 -4.12 5.66
C LEU A 525 18.94 -4.99 4.49
N PRO A 526 18.19 -5.04 3.37
CA PRO A 526 18.63 -5.64 2.12
C PRO A 526 19.60 -4.72 1.38
N LEU A 527 20.77 -5.24 1.02
CA LEU A 527 21.68 -4.63 0.06
C LEU A 527 21.74 -5.52 -1.17
N GLN A 528 21.59 -4.92 -2.35
CA GLN A 528 21.52 -5.65 -3.60
C GLN A 528 22.24 -4.92 -4.72
N ILE A 529 23.01 -5.67 -5.51
CA ILE A 529 23.67 -5.20 -6.72
C ILE A 529 23.19 -6.03 -7.90
N LEU A 530 22.72 -5.36 -8.96
CA LEU A 530 22.29 -6.01 -10.20
C LEU A 530 23.23 -5.62 -11.33
N ARG A 531 23.51 -6.55 -12.25
CA ARG A 531 24.35 -6.36 -13.43
C ARG A 531 23.57 -6.72 -14.68
N ILE A 532 23.60 -5.82 -15.66
CA ILE A 532 23.12 -6.04 -17.02
C ILE A 532 24.23 -5.62 -17.97
N GLY A 533 25.06 -6.57 -18.40
CA GLY A 533 26.21 -6.27 -19.23
C GLY A 533 27.22 -5.36 -18.51
N GLN A 534 27.43 -4.16 -19.06
CA GLN A 534 28.24 -3.11 -18.44
C GLN A 534 27.48 -2.16 -17.49
N LEU A 535 26.16 -2.29 -17.36
CA LEU A 535 25.37 -1.53 -16.39
C LEU A 535 25.35 -2.26 -15.04
N VAL A 536 25.60 -1.52 -13.97
CA VAL A 536 25.50 -1.97 -12.58
C VAL A 536 24.54 -1.06 -11.81
N ILE A 537 23.52 -1.66 -11.20
CA ILE A 537 22.49 -0.99 -10.41
C ILE A 537 22.74 -1.30 -8.94
N LEU A 538 22.93 -0.25 -8.14
CA LEU A 538 23.09 -0.33 -6.69
C LEU A 538 21.73 -0.06 -6.04
N SER A 539 21.05 -1.11 -5.62
CA SER A 539 19.74 -1.05 -4.96
C SER A 539 19.93 -0.80 -3.48
N VAL A 540 19.61 0.42 -3.03
CA VAL A 540 19.79 0.85 -1.63
C VAL A 540 18.45 1.16 -0.95
N PRO A 541 18.26 0.77 0.32
CA PRO A 541 16.99 0.93 1.03
C PRO A 541 16.80 2.29 1.69
N SER A 542 17.47 3.33 1.19
CA SER A 542 17.56 4.64 1.86
C SER A 542 17.69 5.79 0.86
N GLU A 543 17.52 7.00 1.37
CA GLU A 543 17.71 8.26 0.64
C GLU A 543 19.13 8.78 0.83
N PHE A 544 20.00 8.48 -0.13
CA PHE A 544 21.38 8.95 -0.11
C PHE A 544 21.43 10.42 -0.52
N THR A 545 22.19 11.24 0.20
CA THR A 545 22.56 12.59 -0.25
C THR A 545 23.44 12.53 -1.50
N THR A 546 23.60 13.69 -2.13
CA THR A 546 24.40 13.84 -3.34
C THR A 546 25.81 13.28 -3.16
N MET A 547 26.55 13.73 -2.13
CA MET A 547 27.93 13.26 -1.93
C MET A 547 28.01 11.83 -1.41
N ALA A 548 27.05 11.39 -0.60
CA ALA A 548 26.97 9.99 -0.17
C ALA A 548 26.85 9.03 -1.37
N GLY A 549 25.97 9.38 -2.34
CA GLY A 549 25.82 8.59 -3.56
C GLY A 549 27.05 8.62 -4.46
N ARG A 550 27.73 9.76 -4.59
CA ARG A 550 29.00 9.90 -5.32
C ARG A 550 30.07 8.97 -4.75
N ARG A 551 30.31 9.02 -3.44
CA ARG A 551 31.29 8.16 -2.75
C ARG A 551 31.00 6.67 -2.93
N LEU A 552 29.73 6.27 -2.84
CA LEU A 552 29.32 4.88 -3.06
C LEU A 552 29.61 4.42 -4.50
N ARG A 553 29.21 5.21 -5.51
CA ARG A 553 29.47 4.88 -6.91
C ARG A 553 30.96 4.78 -7.21
N ASP A 554 31.77 5.71 -6.73
CA ASP A 554 33.21 5.72 -6.96
C ASP A 554 33.90 4.52 -6.30
N ALA A 555 33.50 4.18 -5.08
CA ALA A 555 34.05 3.03 -4.36
C ALA A 555 33.73 1.70 -5.05
N VAL A 556 32.50 1.53 -5.54
CA VAL A 556 32.12 0.34 -6.31
C VAL A 556 32.81 0.33 -7.67
N LYS A 557 32.88 1.47 -8.36
CA LYS A 557 33.59 1.59 -9.65
C LYS A 557 35.04 1.16 -9.54
N MET A 558 35.71 1.59 -8.47
CA MET A 558 37.09 1.21 -8.20
C MET A 558 37.22 -0.31 -8.10
N VAL A 559 36.39 -0.98 -7.30
CA VAL A 559 36.43 -2.45 -7.17
C VAL A 559 36.14 -3.17 -8.49
N LEU A 560 35.16 -2.68 -9.26
CA LEU A 560 34.78 -3.26 -10.55
C LEU A 560 35.89 -3.15 -11.60
N THR A 561 36.75 -2.14 -11.50
CA THR A 561 37.81 -1.85 -12.48
C THR A 561 39.22 -2.26 -12.01
N SER A 562 39.44 -2.52 -10.72
CA SER A 562 40.76 -2.80 -10.13
C SER A 562 41.14 -4.30 -10.05
N GLY A 563 40.41 -5.20 -10.72
CA GLY A 563 40.62 -6.66 -10.63
C GLY A 563 41.45 -7.27 -11.78
N SER A 564 42.13 -8.38 -11.50
CA SER A 564 42.95 -9.16 -12.47
C SER A 564 42.12 -9.84 -13.57
N SER A 565 40.80 -9.96 -13.40
CA SER A 565 39.89 -10.62 -14.33
C SER A 565 39.48 -9.78 -15.56
N LYS A 566 39.82 -8.48 -15.61
CA LYS A 566 39.48 -7.52 -16.70
C LYS A 566 38.03 -7.67 -17.23
N GLN A 567 37.09 -8.08 -16.37
CA GLN A 567 35.73 -8.42 -16.80
C GLN A 567 34.88 -7.18 -17.10
N PHE A 568 35.29 -6.03 -16.58
CA PHE A 568 34.78 -4.71 -16.92
C PHE A 568 35.96 -3.85 -17.38
N ASP A 569 35.86 -3.28 -18.57
CA ASP A 569 36.75 -2.20 -19.01
C ASP A 569 36.44 -0.90 -18.23
N SER A 570 37.10 0.21 -18.56
CA SER A 570 36.76 1.54 -18.02
C SER A 570 35.32 1.99 -18.34
N ASN A 571 34.66 1.33 -19.29
CA ASN A 571 33.29 1.60 -19.74
C ASN A 571 32.22 0.88 -18.90
N VAL A 572 32.22 1.10 -17.57
CA VAL A 572 31.17 0.63 -16.66
C VAL A 572 30.23 1.77 -16.26
N HIS A 573 28.93 1.51 -16.34
CA HIS A 573 27.89 2.47 -15.95
C HIS A 573 27.34 2.05 -14.59
N ILE A 574 27.42 2.93 -13.59
CA ILE A 574 26.92 2.66 -12.24
C ILE A 574 25.82 3.65 -11.91
N VAL A 575 24.63 3.12 -11.62
CA VAL A 575 23.47 3.89 -11.17
C VAL A 575 23.10 3.46 -9.75
N ILE A 576 22.62 4.40 -8.94
CA ILE A 576 21.99 4.11 -7.66
C ILE A 576 20.48 4.09 -7.89
N ALA A 577 19.82 3.07 -7.34
CA ALA A 577 18.37 2.98 -7.19
C ALA A 577 18.04 3.14 -5.70
N GLY A 578 17.70 4.37 -5.30
CA GLY A 578 17.28 4.68 -3.93
C GLY A 578 15.94 4.04 -3.58
N LEU A 579 15.62 3.99 -2.28
CA LEU A 579 14.31 3.58 -1.77
C LEU A 579 13.87 2.17 -2.24
N THR A 580 14.83 1.25 -2.29
CA THR A 580 14.67 -0.09 -2.87
C THR A 580 14.55 -1.18 -1.79
N ASN A 581 13.62 -2.11 -1.96
CA ASN A 581 13.31 -3.30 -1.16
C ASN A 581 12.79 -3.05 0.28
N THR A 582 13.28 -2.02 0.97
CA THR A 582 12.75 -1.50 2.24
C THR A 582 13.05 0.00 2.35
N TYR A 583 12.74 0.60 3.50
CA TYR A 583 13.00 2.01 3.76
C TYR A 583 13.60 2.24 5.14
N SER A 584 14.77 2.87 5.18
CA SER A 584 15.54 3.17 6.38
C SER A 584 15.98 4.64 6.43
N GLN A 585 15.09 5.55 6.02
CA GLN A 585 15.31 7.00 6.04
C GLN A 585 16.52 7.44 5.20
N TYR A 586 17.41 8.28 5.73
CA TYR A 586 18.45 8.98 4.99
C TYR A 586 19.84 8.39 5.20
N VAL A 587 20.75 8.68 4.28
CA VAL A 587 22.19 8.41 4.41
C VAL A 587 22.96 9.65 3.99
N THR A 588 23.63 10.29 4.95
CA THR A 588 24.55 11.39 4.72
C THR A 588 26.00 10.93 4.73
N THR A 589 26.91 11.77 4.25
CA THR A 589 28.34 11.61 4.56
C THR A 589 28.59 11.80 6.06
N PHE A 590 29.76 11.38 6.54
CA PHE A 590 30.17 11.64 7.92
C PHE A 590 30.19 13.14 8.21
N GLU A 591 30.63 13.94 7.25
CA GLU A 591 30.75 15.39 7.33
C GLU A 591 29.37 16.05 7.34
N GLU A 592 28.48 15.70 6.42
CA GLU A 592 27.10 16.17 6.41
C GLU A 592 26.35 15.79 7.70
N TYR A 593 26.62 14.59 8.24
CA TYR A 593 26.05 14.14 9.52
C TYR A 593 26.40 15.06 10.68
N GLN A 594 27.62 15.64 10.71
CA GLN A 594 28.03 16.53 11.80
C GLN A 594 27.17 17.79 11.89
N VAL A 595 26.59 18.24 10.77
CA VAL A 595 25.79 19.47 10.70
C VAL A 595 24.38 19.26 11.29
N GLN A 596 23.90 18.01 11.37
CA GLN A 596 22.58 17.68 11.93
C GLN A 596 21.41 18.49 11.33
N ARG A 597 21.45 18.75 10.01
CA ARG A 597 20.24 19.09 9.24
C ARG A 597 19.28 17.91 9.16
N TYR A 598 18.13 18.07 8.52
CA TYR A 598 17.09 17.04 8.45
C TYR A 598 17.65 15.66 8.01
N GLU A 599 18.45 15.62 6.95
CA GLU A 599 19.02 14.38 6.43
C GLU A 599 20.01 13.73 7.43
N GLY A 600 20.82 14.54 8.13
CA GLY A 600 21.78 14.07 9.13
C GLY A 600 21.10 13.55 10.40
N ALA A 601 20.05 14.22 10.85
CA ALA A 601 19.22 13.77 11.97
C ALA A 601 18.43 12.50 11.63
N SER A 602 18.11 12.30 10.35
CA SER A 602 17.37 11.13 9.85
C SER A 602 18.28 9.99 9.36
N THR A 603 19.60 10.12 9.51
CA THR A 603 20.55 9.03 9.23
C THR A 603 20.58 8.06 10.41
N LEU A 604 19.76 7.02 10.37
CA LEU A 604 19.37 6.23 11.55
C LEU A 604 20.52 5.58 12.31
N TYR A 605 21.49 4.99 11.62
CA TYR A 605 22.50 4.10 12.21
C TYR A 605 23.81 4.81 12.59
N GLY A 606 23.72 6.12 12.84
CA GLY A 606 24.84 6.93 13.30
C GLY A 606 25.76 7.46 12.19
N PRO A 607 26.88 8.11 12.57
CA PRO A 607 27.75 8.85 11.65
C PRO A 607 28.46 7.98 10.60
N HIS A 608 28.59 6.68 10.86
CA HIS A 608 29.29 5.73 9.98
C HIS A 608 28.36 4.91 9.08
N THR A 609 27.09 5.30 8.98
CA THR A 609 26.09 4.62 8.13
C THR A 609 26.56 4.53 6.67
N LEU A 610 27.09 5.61 6.08
CA LEU A 610 27.61 5.57 4.71
C LEU A 610 28.83 4.66 4.57
N ASN A 611 29.73 4.66 5.56
CA ASN A 611 30.92 3.80 5.54
C ASN A 611 30.53 2.32 5.54
N ALA A 612 29.51 1.95 6.32
CA ALA A 612 28.92 0.61 6.30
C ALA A 612 28.43 0.25 4.89
N TYR A 613 27.60 1.09 4.26
CA TYR A 613 27.14 0.83 2.89
C TYR A 613 28.30 0.67 1.90
N ILE A 614 29.28 1.57 1.93
CA ILE A 614 30.46 1.48 1.04
C ILE A 614 31.21 0.16 1.24
N GLN A 615 31.45 -0.24 2.49
CA GLN A 615 32.15 -1.49 2.81
C GLN A 615 31.41 -2.70 2.23
N GLU A 616 30.11 -2.79 2.47
CA GLU A 616 29.31 -3.96 2.09
C GLU A 616 29.06 -4.02 0.59
N PHE A 617 28.83 -2.88 -0.08
CA PHE A 617 28.74 -2.84 -1.53
C PHE A 617 30.05 -3.18 -2.23
N LYS A 618 31.22 -2.84 -1.64
CA LYS A 618 32.51 -3.30 -2.15
C LYS A 618 32.64 -4.83 -2.08
N LYS A 619 32.16 -5.45 -0.99
CA LYS A 619 32.12 -6.93 -0.86
C LYS A 619 31.19 -7.55 -1.92
N LEU A 620 29.99 -7.00 -2.09
CA LEU A 620 29.04 -7.47 -3.11
C LEU A 620 29.60 -7.32 -4.54
N ALA A 621 30.26 -6.19 -4.83
CA ALA A 621 30.90 -5.96 -6.13
C ALA A 621 32.04 -6.95 -6.39
N ALA A 622 32.88 -7.24 -5.39
CA ALA A 622 33.93 -8.25 -5.50
C ALA A 622 33.34 -9.65 -5.72
N ALA A 623 32.29 -10.02 -4.99
CA ALA A 623 31.59 -11.30 -5.17
C ALA A 623 30.95 -11.42 -6.56
N LEU A 624 30.39 -10.33 -7.08
CA LEU A 624 29.79 -10.27 -8.42
C LEU A 624 30.82 -10.54 -9.53
N ILE A 625 32.05 -10.02 -9.41
CA ILE A 625 33.12 -10.27 -10.40
C ILE A 625 33.69 -11.68 -10.27
N ASN A 626 33.87 -12.15 -9.03
CA ASN A 626 34.50 -13.44 -8.76
C ASN A 626 33.54 -14.63 -8.90
N GLY A 627 32.24 -14.38 -9.12
CA GLY A 627 31.22 -15.44 -9.12
C GLY A 627 31.07 -16.14 -7.77
N ALA A 628 31.42 -15.45 -6.68
CA ALA A 628 31.38 -16.02 -5.33
C ALA A 628 29.94 -16.01 -4.78
N THR A 629 29.60 -17.03 -4.00
CA THR A 629 28.33 -17.06 -3.26
C THR A 629 28.43 -16.11 -2.06
N VAL A 630 27.43 -15.26 -1.89
CA VAL A 630 27.26 -14.41 -0.72
C VAL A 630 26.25 -15.07 0.23
N GLU A 631 26.62 -15.17 1.51
CA GLU A 631 25.73 -15.68 2.55
C GLU A 631 24.51 -14.76 2.70
N PRO A 632 23.27 -15.28 2.77
CA PRO A 632 22.06 -14.45 2.76
C PRO A 632 21.91 -13.48 3.94
N GLY A 633 22.55 -13.76 5.08
CA GLY A 633 22.41 -13.00 6.32
C GLY A 633 21.09 -13.24 7.08
N PRO A 634 20.83 -12.49 8.16
CA PRO A 634 19.62 -12.66 8.97
C PRO A 634 18.36 -12.27 8.20
N GLN A 635 17.28 -13.05 8.33
CA GLN A 635 16.03 -12.74 7.65
C GLN A 635 15.30 -11.56 8.33
N PRO A 636 14.77 -10.61 7.54
CA PRO A 636 13.96 -9.52 8.09
C PRO A 636 12.67 -10.05 8.75
N PRO A 637 12.14 -9.36 9.78
CA PRO A 637 10.88 -9.76 10.39
C PRO A 637 9.69 -9.49 9.46
N ASP A 638 8.74 -10.44 9.42
CA ASP A 638 7.39 -10.25 8.90
C ASP A 638 6.46 -9.82 10.03
N LEU A 639 6.02 -8.56 10.00
CA LEU A 639 5.17 -7.98 11.04
C LEU A 639 3.69 -7.90 10.63
N LEU A 640 3.23 -8.62 9.59
CA LEU A 640 1.87 -8.47 9.05
C LEU A 640 0.79 -8.74 10.09
N ASN A 641 0.97 -9.79 10.88
CA ASN A 641 0.01 -10.22 11.90
C ASN A 641 0.00 -9.32 13.14
N LYS A 642 0.96 -8.41 13.28
CA LYS A 642 1.05 -7.45 14.40
C LYS A 642 0.48 -6.07 14.04
N GLN A 643 0.23 -5.80 12.75
CA GLN A 643 -0.16 -4.47 12.28
C GLN A 643 -1.42 -3.93 12.97
N ILE A 644 -1.35 -2.67 13.37
CA ILE A 644 -2.45 -1.94 14.01
C ILE A 644 -3.05 -0.99 12.99
N SER A 645 -4.38 -0.93 12.90
CA SER A 645 -5.13 0.01 12.08
C SER A 645 -6.12 0.79 12.94
N LEU A 646 -6.05 2.12 12.90
CA LEU A 646 -6.98 3.04 13.56
C LEU A 646 -7.90 3.74 12.54
N LEU A 647 -7.71 3.48 11.25
CA LEU A 647 -8.55 4.02 10.19
C LEU A 647 -9.97 3.41 10.25
N THR A 648 -10.98 4.26 10.35
CA THR A 648 -12.38 3.83 10.38
C THR A 648 -12.81 3.23 9.03
N PRO A 649 -13.57 2.12 9.00
CA PRO A 649 -14.13 1.59 7.77
C PRO A 649 -15.23 2.51 7.22
N VAL A 650 -15.55 2.38 5.93
CA VAL A 650 -16.74 3.01 5.34
C VAL A 650 -17.98 2.29 5.87
N VAL A 651 -18.85 3.03 6.56
CA VAL A 651 -20.05 2.47 7.23
C VAL A 651 -21.26 2.49 6.30
N LEU A 652 -21.58 3.64 5.74
CA LEU A 652 -22.78 3.88 4.92
C LEU A 652 -22.52 5.04 3.95
N ASP A 653 -23.00 4.89 2.72
CA ASP A 653 -23.20 5.98 1.78
C ASP A 653 -24.70 6.22 1.58
N ALA A 654 -25.11 7.49 1.53
CA ALA A 654 -26.49 7.89 1.29
C ALA A 654 -26.56 9.10 0.34
N THR A 655 -27.69 9.24 -0.34
CA THR A 655 -28.05 10.42 -1.13
C THR A 655 -29.25 11.14 -0.49
N PRO A 656 -29.50 12.42 -0.83
CA PRO A 656 -30.75 13.08 -0.48
C PRO A 656 -31.98 12.35 -1.05
N LEU A 657 -33.14 12.57 -0.43
CA LEU A 657 -34.42 12.02 -0.90
C LEU A 657 -34.69 12.46 -2.34
N GLY A 658 -35.01 11.49 -3.22
CA GLY A 658 -35.29 11.74 -4.63
C GLY A 658 -34.06 11.85 -5.54
N VAL A 659 -32.85 11.68 -4.99
CA VAL A 659 -31.59 11.72 -5.73
C VAL A 659 -30.93 10.34 -5.72
N SER A 660 -30.40 9.92 -6.86
CA SER A 660 -29.65 8.67 -7.03
C SER A 660 -28.14 8.92 -7.11
N PHE A 661 -27.33 7.91 -6.74
CA PHE A 661 -25.89 7.98 -6.97
C PHE A 661 -25.59 8.11 -8.46
N GLY A 662 -24.70 9.04 -8.83
CA GLY A 662 -24.38 9.38 -10.21
C GLY A 662 -25.25 10.50 -10.80
N ASP A 663 -26.26 11.02 -10.09
CA ASP A 663 -26.97 12.22 -10.51
C ASP A 663 -26.05 13.45 -10.47
N VAL A 664 -26.21 14.35 -11.44
CA VAL A 664 -25.50 15.63 -11.48
C VAL A 664 -26.05 16.55 -10.39
N LYS A 665 -25.17 17.03 -9.52
CA LYS A 665 -25.45 18.03 -8.48
C LYS A 665 -25.29 19.45 -9.03
N GLU A 666 -24.20 19.70 -9.74
CA GLU A 666 -23.86 20.98 -10.37
C GLU A 666 -23.32 20.69 -11.77
N ASP A 667 -23.99 21.20 -12.80
CA ASP A 667 -23.62 21.04 -14.21
C ASP A 667 -23.00 22.33 -14.77
N VAL A 668 -22.42 22.24 -15.97
CA VAL A 668 -21.98 23.43 -16.71
C VAL A 668 -23.16 24.33 -17.08
N PRO A 669 -22.97 25.66 -17.18
CA PRO A 669 -24.04 26.55 -17.62
C PRO A 669 -24.61 26.14 -18.99
N SER A 670 -25.93 26.20 -19.15
CA SER A 670 -26.58 25.86 -20.42
C SER A 670 -26.09 26.78 -21.54
N ASN A 671 -25.88 26.21 -22.74
CA ASN A 671 -25.37 26.92 -23.91
C ASN A 671 -24.02 27.62 -23.67
N SER A 672 -23.14 27.01 -22.86
CA SER A 672 -21.76 27.47 -22.68
C SER A 672 -20.82 26.84 -23.72
N SER A 673 -19.77 27.58 -24.08
CA SER A 673 -18.67 27.09 -24.91
C SER A 673 -17.36 27.35 -24.20
N PHE A 674 -16.44 26.41 -24.25
CA PHE A 674 -15.13 26.53 -23.62
C PHE A 674 -14.02 26.56 -24.68
N LYS A 675 -12.89 27.17 -24.34
CA LYS A 675 -11.68 27.26 -25.15
C LYS A 675 -10.56 26.43 -24.53
N GLN A 676 -9.52 26.18 -25.31
CA GLN A 676 -8.28 25.59 -24.81
C GLN A 676 -7.73 26.40 -23.64
N GLY A 677 -7.32 25.73 -22.56
CA GLY A 677 -6.88 26.35 -21.31
C GLY A 677 -8.00 26.65 -20.31
N ASP A 678 -9.28 26.63 -20.71
CA ASP A 678 -10.39 26.78 -19.77
C ASP A 678 -10.50 25.54 -18.86
N VAL A 679 -11.03 25.75 -17.65
CA VAL A 679 -11.31 24.67 -16.70
C VAL A 679 -12.82 24.43 -16.66
N VAL A 680 -13.23 23.22 -17.01
CA VAL A 680 -14.61 22.74 -16.92
C VAL A 680 -14.78 21.96 -15.62
N SER A 681 -15.79 22.28 -14.82
CA SER A 681 -16.07 21.61 -13.55
C SER A 681 -17.51 21.10 -13.51
N VAL A 682 -17.70 19.84 -13.15
CA VAL A 682 -19.01 19.19 -12.97
C VAL A 682 -19.00 18.40 -11.67
N THR A 683 -20.07 18.49 -10.88
CA THR A 683 -20.20 17.78 -9.61
C THR A 683 -21.35 16.78 -9.63
N PHE A 684 -21.10 15.57 -9.15
CA PHE A 684 -22.05 14.47 -9.06
C PHE A 684 -22.29 14.08 -7.60
N TRP A 685 -23.50 13.61 -7.30
CA TRP A 685 -23.75 12.87 -6.07
C TRP A 685 -23.03 11.52 -6.13
N SER A 686 -22.10 11.29 -5.19
CA SER A 686 -21.21 10.12 -5.19
C SER A 686 -21.16 9.47 -3.83
N ALA A 687 -20.61 8.26 -3.81
CA ALA A 687 -20.22 7.53 -2.61
C ALA A 687 -18.70 7.66 -2.35
N CYS A 688 -18.25 7.11 -1.23
CA CYS A 688 -16.84 7.09 -0.86
C CYS A 688 -15.99 6.22 -1.82
N PRO A 689 -14.90 6.76 -2.42
CA PRO A 689 -13.98 6.04 -3.31
C PRO A 689 -13.26 4.86 -2.64
N ARG A 690 -13.34 4.71 -1.32
CA ARG A 690 -12.80 3.55 -0.61
C ARG A 690 -13.63 2.28 -0.80
N ASN A 691 -14.85 2.37 -1.32
CA ASN A 691 -15.67 1.19 -1.57
C ASN A 691 -15.14 0.33 -2.74
N ASP A 692 -14.60 0.96 -3.78
CA ASP A 692 -13.86 0.30 -4.87
C ASP A 692 -12.78 1.27 -5.36
N LEU A 693 -11.54 0.79 -5.39
CA LEU A 693 -10.39 1.56 -5.88
C LEU A 693 -10.47 1.82 -7.40
N MET A 694 -11.39 1.14 -8.09
CA MET A 694 -11.51 1.15 -9.55
C MET A 694 -10.18 0.76 -10.21
N THR A 695 -9.47 -0.21 -9.63
CA THR A 695 -8.16 -0.69 -10.14
C THR A 695 -8.30 -1.14 -11.59
N GLU A 696 -7.42 -0.64 -12.45
CA GLU A 696 -7.47 -0.82 -13.91
C GLU A 696 -8.71 -0.23 -14.63
N GLY A 697 -9.65 0.34 -13.88
CA GLY A 697 -10.79 1.12 -14.35
C GLY A 697 -10.53 2.62 -14.22
N THR A 698 -11.62 3.38 -14.07
CA THR A 698 -11.55 4.84 -13.92
C THR A 698 -12.77 5.38 -13.15
N PHE A 699 -12.57 6.44 -12.36
CA PHE A 699 -13.66 7.18 -11.70
C PHE A 699 -14.34 8.18 -12.63
N THR A 700 -13.70 8.58 -13.73
CA THR A 700 -14.28 9.57 -14.64
C THR A 700 -13.75 9.46 -16.06
N LEU A 701 -14.60 9.81 -17.03
CA LEU A 701 -14.24 9.93 -18.44
C LEU A 701 -14.70 11.27 -18.99
N VAL A 702 -13.87 11.87 -19.84
CA VAL A 702 -14.29 12.88 -20.80
C VAL A 702 -14.48 12.18 -22.13
N GLU A 703 -15.67 12.27 -22.72
CA GLU A 703 -16.02 11.57 -23.96
C GLU A 703 -16.33 12.58 -25.07
N LEU A 704 -15.80 12.33 -26.27
CA LEU A 704 -16.08 13.09 -27.48
C LEU A 704 -17.24 12.46 -28.25
N LEU A 705 -18.15 13.28 -28.76
CA LEU A 705 -19.21 12.85 -29.65
C LEU A 705 -18.69 12.71 -31.10
N GLU A 706 -18.67 11.49 -31.61
CA GLU A 706 -18.37 11.14 -33.00
C GLU A 706 -19.66 10.79 -33.77
N ASP A 707 -19.72 11.18 -35.05
CA ASP A 707 -20.86 10.94 -35.95
C ASP A 707 -22.24 11.32 -35.40
N GLN A 708 -22.30 12.35 -34.54
CA GLN A 708 -23.50 12.87 -33.87
C GLN A 708 -24.25 11.85 -32.99
N LYS A 709 -23.72 10.62 -32.81
CA LYS A 709 -24.44 9.52 -32.13
C LYS A 709 -23.59 8.73 -31.14
N THR A 710 -22.28 8.63 -31.37
CA THR A 710 -21.41 7.71 -30.62
C THR A 710 -20.49 8.49 -29.68
N TRP A 711 -20.43 8.09 -28.41
CA TRP A 711 -19.55 8.70 -27.42
C TRP A 711 -18.28 7.89 -27.23
N ILE A 712 -17.13 8.49 -27.50
CA ILE A 712 -15.82 7.85 -27.46
C ILE A 712 -15.00 8.44 -26.31
N PRO A 713 -14.44 7.61 -25.42
CA PRO A 713 -13.53 8.08 -24.38
C PRO A 713 -12.32 8.83 -24.96
N ALA A 714 -12.13 10.07 -24.54
CA ALA A 714 -11.02 10.93 -24.95
C ALA A 714 -10.00 11.14 -23.82
N TYR A 715 -10.47 11.33 -22.58
CA TYR A 715 -9.62 11.46 -21.39
C TYR A 715 -10.18 10.67 -20.20
N ASP A 716 -9.31 10.17 -19.32
CA ASP A 716 -9.66 9.45 -18.09
C ASP A 716 -8.92 9.98 -16.85
N ASP A 717 -9.21 9.43 -15.66
CA ASP A 717 -8.59 9.81 -14.38
C ASP A 717 -7.08 9.45 -14.25
N ASP A 718 -6.44 9.03 -15.33
CA ASP A 718 -5.00 8.81 -15.47
C ASP A 718 -4.38 9.84 -16.44
N ASP A 719 -5.18 10.74 -17.05
CA ASP A 719 -4.69 11.88 -17.82
C ASP A 719 -4.39 13.10 -16.92
N PHE A 720 -3.22 13.70 -17.11
CA PHE A 720 -2.73 14.82 -16.29
C PHE A 720 -3.69 16.03 -16.25
N CYS A 721 -4.53 16.19 -17.28
CA CYS A 721 -5.47 17.31 -17.43
C CYS A 721 -6.83 17.11 -16.73
N LEU A 722 -7.12 15.91 -16.22
CA LEU A 722 -8.41 15.57 -15.61
C LEU A 722 -8.22 15.24 -14.13
N LYS A 723 -8.88 16.00 -13.25
CA LYS A 723 -8.81 15.81 -11.80
C LYS A 723 -10.13 15.28 -11.28
N PHE A 724 -10.07 14.20 -10.52
CA PHE A 724 -11.18 13.67 -9.75
C PHE A 724 -11.05 14.14 -8.30
N LYS A 725 -12.01 14.90 -7.79
CA LYS A 725 -12.03 15.40 -6.40
C LYS A 725 -13.24 14.82 -5.68
N TRP A 726 -13.03 14.30 -4.49
CA TRP A 726 -14.06 13.73 -3.64
C TRP A 726 -14.15 14.54 -2.34
N SER A 727 -15.38 14.85 -1.92
CA SER A 727 -15.58 15.62 -0.69
C SER A 727 -16.95 15.34 -0.05
N ARG A 728 -17.08 15.75 1.22
CA ARG A 728 -18.27 15.58 2.03
C ARG A 728 -18.61 16.87 2.79
N PRO A 729 -19.90 17.15 3.08
CA PRO A 729 -20.29 18.35 3.83
C PRO A 729 -19.69 18.42 5.24
N ALA A 730 -19.52 17.26 5.89
CA ALA A 730 -18.94 17.13 7.23
C ALA A 730 -18.27 15.76 7.36
N LYS A 731 -17.24 15.65 8.22
CA LYS A 731 -16.38 14.44 8.37
C LYS A 731 -17.15 13.12 8.53
N LEU A 732 -18.31 13.13 9.21
CA LEU A 732 -19.14 11.94 9.46
C LEU A 732 -20.40 11.87 8.59
N SER A 733 -20.54 12.75 7.59
CA SER A 733 -21.67 12.75 6.68
C SER A 733 -21.69 11.46 5.84
N PRO A 734 -22.84 10.76 5.73
CA PRO A 734 -23.03 9.66 4.80
C PRO A 734 -23.23 10.15 3.35
N GLN A 735 -23.51 11.44 3.17
CA GLN A 735 -23.62 12.08 1.85
C GLN A 735 -22.27 12.61 1.41
N SER A 736 -21.91 12.35 0.15
CA SER A 736 -20.69 12.84 -0.48
C SER A 736 -20.91 13.22 -1.94
N TYR A 737 -19.95 13.92 -2.52
CA TYR A 737 -19.99 14.34 -3.92
C TYR A 737 -18.61 14.22 -4.57
N ALA A 738 -18.64 13.98 -5.88
CA ALA A 738 -17.48 13.91 -6.74
C ALA A 738 -17.47 15.10 -7.69
N THR A 739 -16.46 15.95 -7.60
CA THR A 739 -16.22 17.07 -8.53
C THR A 739 -15.14 16.66 -9.52
N ILE A 740 -15.45 16.72 -10.80
CA ILE A 740 -14.51 16.43 -11.88
C ILE A 740 -14.12 17.75 -12.53
N GLU A 741 -12.82 18.04 -12.52
CA GLU A 741 -12.25 19.23 -13.16
C GLU A 741 -11.42 18.83 -14.37
N TRP A 742 -11.82 19.28 -15.54
CA TRP A 742 -11.11 19.08 -16.79
C TRP A 742 -10.47 20.39 -17.25
N THR A 743 -9.14 20.45 -17.22
CA THR A 743 -8.39 21.55 -17.83
C THR A 743 -8.20 21.25 -19.31
N ILE A 744 -8.84 22.00 -20.20
CA ILE A 744 -8.89 21.68 -21.62
C ILE A 744 -7.48 21.77 -22.24
N PRO A 745 -6.88 20.67 -22.72
CA PRO A 745 -5.52 20.68 -23.28
C PRO A 745 -5.42 21.51 -24.56
N GLU A 746 -4.24 22.08 -24.83
CA GLU A 746 -3.96 22.79 -26.10
C GLU A 746 -4.09 21.87 -27.33
N SER A 747 -3.92 20.55 -27.15
CA SER A 747 -4.04 19.55 -28.21
C SER A 747 -5.48 19.07 -28.47
N VAL A 748 -6.48 19.57 -27.74
CA VAL A 748 -7.87 19.14 -27.88
C VAL A 748 -8.42 19.51 -29.27
N VAL A 749 -9.31 18.66 -29.79
CA VAL A 749 -10.05 18.94 -31.03
C VAL A 749 -11.37 19.66 -30.72
N SER A 750 -11.85 20.48 -31.65
CA SER A 750 -13.18 21.10 -31.50
C SER A 750 -14.28 20.05 -31.67
N GLY A 751 -15.20 19.97 -30.72
CA GLY A 751 -16.30 19.00 -30.74
C GLY A 751 -17.21 19.13 -29.51
N VAL A 752 -18.24 18.29 -29.45
CA VAL A 752 -19.13 18.19 -28.29
C VAL A 752 -18.58 17.14 -27.34
N TYR A 753 -18.40 17.52 -26.08
CA TYR A 753 -17.87 16.64 -25.04
C TYR A 753 -18.89 16.43 -23.92
N ARG A 754 -18.78 15.31 -23.21
CA ARG A 754 -19.47 15.09 -21.94
C ARG A 754 -18.53 14.50 -20.89
N ILE A 755 -18.88 14.70 -19.63
CA ILE A 755 -18.18 14.12 -18.49
C ILE A 755 -19.05 13.01 -17.90
N THR A 756 -18.46 11.83 -17.73
CA THR A 756 -19.08 10.65 -17.11
C THR A 756 -18.35 10.34 -15.80
N HIS A 757 -19.10 9.95 -14.77
CA HIS A 757 -18.58 9.55 -13.47
C HIS A 757 -18.95 8.10 -13.13
N PHE A 758 -18.02 7.36 -12.52
CA PHE A 758 -18.22 6.02 -11.97
C PHE A 758 -17.89 6.01 -10.48
N GLY A 759 -18.70 5.30 -9.69
CA GLY A 759 -18.49 5.13 -8.26
C GLY A 759 -19.10 3.83 -7.74
N ALA A 760 -18.73 3.46 -6.53
CA ALA A 760 -19.29 2.31 -5.82
C ALA A 760 -19.85 2.76 -4.47
N SER A 761 -21.11 2.42 -4.18
CA SER A 761 -21.81 2.82 -2.96
C SER A 761 -22.03 1.63 -2.02
N LYS A 762 -21.88 1.86 -0.71
CA LYS A 762 -22.20 0.87 0.32
C LYS A 762 -23.52 1.19 1.01
N SER A 763 -24.49 0.30 0.89
CA SER A 763 -25.78 0.42 1.59
C SER A 763 -25.70 -0.10 3.03
N LEU A 764 -26.61 0.38 3.90
CA LEU A 764 -26.70 -0.03 5.32
C LEU A 764 -26.92 -1.54 5.50
N PHE A 765 -27.44 -2.23 4.47
CA PHE A 765 -27.78 -3.65 4.48
C PHE A 765 -26.88 -4.52 3.56
N GLY A 766 -25.86 -3.93 2.92
CA GLY A 766 -24.92 -4.63 2.04
C GLY A 766 -23.90 -5.50 2.81
N SER A 767 -23.73 -6.76 2.37
CA SER A 767 -22.95 -7.85 2.98
C SER A 767 -23.12 -8.03 4.51
N ILE A 768 -24.37 -8.05 4.99
CA ILE A 768 -24.72 -8.28 6.40
C ILE A 768 -25.50 -9.61 6.56
N ARG A 769 -25.11 -10.67 5.86
CA ARG A 769 -25.71 -12.00 6.11
C ARG A 769 -25.08 -12.73 7.28
N HIS A 770 -23.81 -12.47 7.57
CA HIS A 770 -23.10 -13.14 8.66
C HIS A 770 -23.20 -12.41 10.02
N PHE A 771 -23.23 -11.07 10.02
CA PHE A 771 -23.24 -10.26 11.26
C PHE A 771 -24.63 -10.09 11.89
N SER A 772 -25.69 -10.01 11.08
CA SER A 772 -27.07 -9.92 11.57
C SER A 772 -27.45 -11.18 12.35
N GLY A 773 -27.10 -12.36 11.83
CA GLY A 773 -27.31 -13.63 12.52
C GLY A 773 -26.65 -13.67 13.90
N LEU A 774 -25.40 -13.24 14.03
CA LEU A 774 -24.68 -13.21 15.31
C LEU A 774 -25.31 -12.24 16.32
N SER A 775 -25.70 -11.05 15.86
CA SER A 775 -26.30 -10.00 16.70
C SER A 775 -27.68 -10.40 17.21
N ILE A 776 -28.50 -11.01 16.35
CA ILE A 776 -29.84 -11.53 16.71
C ILE A 776 -29.71 -12.65 17.75
N VAL A 777 -28.82 -13.62 17.53
CA VAL A 777 -28.57 -14.72 18.47
C VAL A 777 -28.08 -14.20 19.82
N PHE A 778 -27.20 -13.21 19.82
CA PHE A 778 -26.74 -12.56 21.05
C PHE A 778 -27.90 -11.89 21.80
N CYS A 779 -28.73 -11.09 21.12
CA CYS A 779 -29.88 -10.43 21.74
C CYS A 779 -30.87 -11.43 22.33
N MET A 780 -31.21 -12.47 21.57
CA MET A 780 -32.10 -13.55 22.05
C MET A 780 -31.53 -14.25 23.29
N SER A 781 -30.21 -14.54 23.31
CA SER A 781 -29.58 -15.17 24.47
C SER A 781 -29.59 -14.29 25.73
N VAL A 782 -29.52 -12.97 25.57
CA VAL A 782 -29.57 -11.99 26.68
C VAL A 782 -31.00 -11.88 27.21
N VAL A 783 -32.01 -11.74 26.33
CA VAL A 783 -33.42 -11.66 26.73
C VAL A 783 -33.84 -12.94 27.47
N LEU A 784 -33.59 -14.10 26.88
CA LEU A 784 -33.95 -15.40 27.48
C LEU A 784 -33.24 -15.63 28.83
N GLY A 785 -31.97 -15.19 28.95
CA GLY A 785 -31.20 -15.28 30.19
C GLY A 785 -31.72 -14.36 31.30
N ASN A 786 -32.18 -13.15 30.96
CA ASN A 786 -32.77 -12.23 31.94
C ASN A 786 -34.17 -12.70 32.36
N VAL A 787 -34.96 -13.23 31.41
CA VAL A 787 -36.27 -13.83 31.71
C VAL A 787 -36.11 -15.02 32.65
N SER A 788 -35.09 -15.87 32.47
CA SER A 788 -34.89 -17.02 33.37
C SER A 788 -34.53 -16.61 34.81
N LEU A 789 -33.80 -15.50 35.01
CA LEU A 789 -33.48 -14.95 36.34
C LEU A 789 -34.73 -14.47 37.11
N ARG A 790 -35.84 -14.21 36.44
CA ARG A 790 -37.12 -13.88 37.10
C ARG A 790 -37.75 -15.09 37.80
N TYR A 791 -37.49 -16.29 37.30
CA TYR A 791 -38.16 -17.52 37.74
C TYR A 791 -37.24 -18.50 38.45
N LEU A 792 -35.92 -18.40 38.25
CA LEU A 792 -34.93 -19.30 38.82
C LEU A 792 -33.93 -18.55 39.71
N PRO A 793 -33.51 -19.15 40.85
CA PRO A 793 -32.39 -18.65 41.64
C PRO A 793 -31.10 -18.54 40.81
N VAL A 794 -30.26 -17.55 41.13
CA VAL A 794 -29.00 -17.28 40.42
C VAL A 794 -28.09 -18.52 40.41
N SER A 795 -28.00 -19.24 41.53
CA SER A 795 -27.20 -20.48 41.66
C SER A 795 -27.61 -21.55 40.65
N PHE A 796 -28.91 -21.81 40.53
CA PHE A 796 -29.45 -22.80 39.61
C PHE A 796 -29.30 -22.36 38.14
N ASN A 797 -29.50 -21.07 37.85
CA ASN A 797 -29.30 -20.49 36.52
C ASN A 797 -27.84 -20.62 36.04
N GLN A 798 -26.86 -20.35 36.92
CA GLN A 798 -25.44 -20.50 36.60
C GLN A 798 -25.04 -21.97 36.42
N ALA A 799 -25.63 -22.90 37.19
CA ALA A 799 -25.40 -24.33 37.03
C ALA A 799 -25.90 -24.85 35.67
N ILE A 800 -27.08 -24.42 35.21
CA ILE A 800 -27.56 -24.71 33.85
C ILE A 800 -26.63 -24.08 32.80
N GLY A 801 -26.15 -22.86 33.04
CA GLY A 801 -25.18 -22.17 32.19
C GLY A 801 -23.86 -22.93 31.99
N ALA A 802 -23.42 -23.71 32.98
CA ALA A 802 -22.22 -24.54 32.91
C ALA A 802 -22.29 -25.66 31.84
N THR A 803 -23.49 -25.93 31.28
CA THR A 803 -23.70 -26.87 30.16
C THR A 803 -23.38 -26.27 28.78
N THR A 804 -22.99 -24.99 28.69
CA THR A 804 -22.60 -24.34 27.42
C THR A 804 -21.63 -25.18 26.55
N PRO A 805 -20.61 -25.87 27.11
CA PRO A 805 -19.70 -26.70 26.32
C PRO A 805 -20.37 -27.89 25.61
N PHE A 806 -21.41 -28.47 26.21
CA PHE A 806 -22.17 -29.56 25.61
C PHE A 806 -22.87 -29.11 24.32
N PHE A 807 -23.60 -27.99 24.38
CA PHE A 807 -24.22 -27.40 23.20
C PHE A 807 -23.20 -26.94 22.17
N THR A 808 -22.06 -26.40 22.62
CA THR A 808 -20.98 -25.96 21.74
C THR A 808 -20.38 -27.14 20.95
N ALA A 809 -20.10 -28.27 21.60
CA ALA A 809 -19.54 -29.44 20.95
C ALA A 809 -20.48 -30.01 19.87
N ILE A 810 -21.78 -30.10 20.16
CA ILE A 810 -22.80 -30.55 19.21
C ILE A 810 -22.90 -29.57 18.03
N LEU A 811 -22.99 -28.27 18.29
CA LEU A 811 -23.13 -27.25 17.23
C LEU A 811 -21.86 -27.14 16.38
N ALA A 812 -20.67 -27.29 16.97
CA ALA A 812 -19.42 -27.33 16.22
C ALA A 812 -19.32 -28.56 15.31
N PHE A 813 -19.77 -29.73 15.79
CA PHE A 813 -19.84 -30.94 14.97
C PHE A 813 -20.82 -30.77 13.79
N VAL A 814 -22.02 -30.25 14.05
CA VAL A 814 -23.07 -30.08 13.02
C VAL A 814 -22.69 -29.02 11.98
N MET A 815 -22.09 -27.90 12.39
CA MET A 815 -21.82 -26.77 11.48
C MET A 815 -20.44 -26.81 10.82
N ILE A 816 -19.40 -27.25 11.52
CA ILE A 816 -18.00 -27.19 11.04
C ILE A 816 -17.51 -28.57 10.59
N LYS A 817 -18.29 -29.65 10.83
CA LYS A 817 -17.88 -31.06 10.63
C LYS A 817 -16.57 -31.43 11.35
N LYS A 818 -16.14 -30.64 12.35
CA LYS A 818 -14.94 -30.92 13.15
C LYS A 818 -15.31 -31.87 14.29
N ARG A 819 -14.66 -33.03 14.32
CA ARG A 819 -14.89 -34.07 15.34
C ARG A 819 -13.94 -33.86 16.52
N GLU A 820 -14.47 -33.62 17.71
CA GLU A 820 -13.70 -33.59 18.97
C GLU A 820 -13.33 -35.03 19.40
N SER A 821 -12.30 -35.17 20.25
CA SER A 821 -11.86 -36.47 20.78
C SER A 821 -12.98 -37.17 21.56
N TRP A 822 -13.07 -38.50 21.44
CA TRP A 822 -14.06 -39.31 22.16
C TRP A 822 -13.98 -39.11 23.68
N ILE A 823 -12.77 -38.88 24.20
CA ILE A 823 -12.52 -38.59 25.62
C ILE A 823 -13.24 -37.30 26.05
N THR A 824 -13.24 -36.28 25.18
CA THR A 824 -13.91 -35.00 25.44
C THR A 824 -15.44 -35.15 25.50
N TYR A 825 -16.04 -36.07 24.74
CA TYR A 825 -17.47 -36.38 24.85
C TYR A 825 -17.83 -37.10 26.16
N LEU A 826 -16.98 -38.01 26.63
CA LEU A 826 -17.18 -38.71 27.91
C LEU A 826 -17.18 -37.74 29.11
N THR A 827 -16.34 -36.70 29.07
CA THR A 827 -16.29 -35.67 30.14
C THR A 827 -17.54 -34.79 30.22
N LEU A 828 -18.41 -34.78 29.20
CA LEU A 828 -19.67 -34.02 29.21
C LEU A 828 -20.82 -34.77 29.89
N ILE A 829 -20.71 -36.09 30.07
CA ILE A 829 -21.75 -36.92 30.71
C ILE A 829 -21.99 -36.50 32.17
N PRO A 830 -20.95 -36.31 33.02
CA PRO A 830 -21.12 -35.82 34.39
C PRO A 830 -21.74 -34.42 34.45
N VAL A 831 -21.44 -33.55 33.47
CA VAL A 831 -21.97 -32.18 33.40
C VAL A 831 -23.50 -32.21 33.24
N VAL A 832 -24.00 -33.00 32.29
CA VAL A 832 -25.44 -33.14 32.03
C VAL A 832 -26.13 -33.89 33.18
N ALA A 833 -25.52 -34.97 33.69
CA ALA A 833 -26.07 -35.73 34.81
C ALA A 833 -26.20 -34.88 36.09
N GLY A 834 -25.20 -34.06 36.40
CA GLY A 834 -25.24 -33.17 37.56
C GLY A 834 -26.37 -32.13 37.48
N VAL A 835 -26.65 -31.58 36.28
CA VAL A 835 -27.75 -30.64 36.08
C VAL A 835 -29.11 -31.32 36.17
N ILE A 836 -29.25 -32.57 35.69
CA ILE A 836 -30.50 -33.35 35.85
C ILE A 836 -30.79 -33.59 37.33
N ILE A 837 -29.78 -34.03 38.10
CA ILE A 837 -29.88 -34.27 39.54
C ILE A 837 -30.20 -32.97 40.29
N ALA A 838 -29.51 -31.88 39.96
CA ALA A 838 -29.77 -30.56 40.56
C ALA A 838 -31.18 -30.05 40.24
N SER A 839 -31.68 -30.27 39.02
CA SER A 839 -33.02 -29.83 38.59
C SER A 839 -34.14 -30.55 39.34
N GLY A 840 -33.97 -31.86 39.61
CA GLY A 840 -34.94 -32.64 40.37
C GLY A 840 -34.96 -32.32 41.88
N ALA A 841 -33.94 -31.62 42.37
CA ALA A 841 -33.73 -31.36 43.80
C ALA A 841 -33.80 -29.86 44.16
N GLU A 842 -34.10 -28.98 43.19
CA GLU A 842 -34.19 -27.53 43.35
C GLU A 842 -35.59 -27.12 43.86
N PRO A 843 -35.72 -26.56 45.09
CA PRO A 843 -37.02 -26.25 45.68
C PRO A 843 -37.81 -25.18 44.93
N SER A 844 -37.12 -24.30 44.21
CA SER A 844 -37.72 -23.21 43.42
C SER A 844 -37.78 -23.52 41.93
N PHE A 845 -37.83 -24.81 41.55
CA PHE A 845 -37.83 -25.22 40.15
C PHE A 845 -39.08 -24.69 39.42
N ASN A 846 -38.85 -23.93 38.34
CA ASN A 846 -39.87 -23.48 37.43
C ASN A 846 -39.55 -23.95 36.01
N LEU A 847 -40.42 -24.79 35.43
CA LEU A 847 -40.19 -25.38 34.10
C LEU A 847 -40.03 -24.31 33.00
N PHE A 848 -40.80 -23.23 33.06
CA PHE A 848 -40.68 -22.14 32.08
C PHE A 848 -39.33 -21.41 32.23
N GLY A 849 -38.94 -21.07 33.46
CA GLY A 849 -37.62 -20.50 33.75
C GLY A 849 -36.46 -21.39 33.29
N PHE A 850 -36.61 -22.71 33.48
CA PHE A 850 -35.65 -23.73 33.07
C PHE A 850 -35.49 -23.81 31.55
N LEU A 851 -36.59 -23.85 30.79
CA LEU A 851 -36.57 -23.86 29.33
C LEU A 851 -35.98 -22.58 28.73
N MET A 852 -36.30 -21.41 29.31
CA MET A 852 -35.69 -20.14 28.91
C MET A 852 -34.18 -20.12 29.19
N CYS A 853 -33.75 -20.69 30.32
CA CYS A 853 -32.34 -20.78 30.70
C CYS A 853 -31.55 -21.71 29.76
N ILE A 854 -32.08 -22.90 29.44
CA ILE A 854 -31.45 -23.83 28.49
C ILE A 854 -31.36 -23.20 27.10
N SER A 855 -32.44 -22.53 26.64
CA SER A 855 -32.46 -21.85 25.34
C SER A 855 -31.44 -20.71 25.28
N ALA A 856 -31.30 -19.93 26.36
CA ALA A 856 -30.26 -18.91 26.49
C ALA A 856 -28.85 -19.52 26.42
N THR A 857 -28.62 -20.65 27.08
CA THR A 857 -27.34 -21.38 27.07
C THR A 857 -26.99 -21.93 25.69
N ALA A 858 -27.96 -22.53 24.99
CA ALA A 858 -27.79 -22.96 23.60
C ALA A 858 -27.50 -21.77 22.67
N GLY A 859 -28.19 -20.64 22.86
CA GLY A 859 -27.92 -19.39 22.12
C GLY A 859 -26.52 -18.83 22.36
N ARG A 860 -26.01 -18.87 23.59
CA ARG A 860 -24.61 -18.46 23.90
C ARG A 860 -23.58 -19.39 23.26
N ALA A 861 -23.84 -20.70 23.26
CA ALA A 861 -23.01 -21.68 22.56
C ALA A 861 -22.99 -21.41 21.05
N PHE A 862 -24.16 -21.22 20.44
CA PHE A 862 -24.31 -20.92 19.03
C PHE A 862 -23.62 -19.61 18.63
N LYS A 863 -23.79 -18.54 19.42
CA LYS A 863 -23.04 -17.28 19.26
C LYS A 863 -21.54 -17.54 19.25
N SER A 864 -21.04 -18.32 20.21
CA SER A 864 -19.59 -18.55 20.36
C SER A 864 -19.00 -19.33 19.18
N VAL A 865 -19.73 -20.31 18.64
CA VAL A 865 -19.31 -21.06 17.44
C VAL A 865 -19.34 -20.16 16.20
N LEU A 866 -20.42 -19.40 15.99
CA LEU A 866 -20.54 -18.49 14.86
C LEU A 866 -19.49 -17.36 14.90
N GLN A 867 -19.24 -16.80 16.09
CA GLN A 867 -18.16 -15.84 16.32
C GLN A 867 -16.78 -16.45 16.03
N GLY A 868 -16.54 -17.71 16.39
CA GLY A 868 -15.31 -18.42 16.08
C GLY A 868 -15.07 -18.60 14.58
N ILE A 869 -16.12 -18.93 13.82
CA ILE A 869 -16.06 -19.05 12.35
C ILE A 869 -15.73 -17.68 11.72
N LEU A 870 -16.42 -16.61 12.16
CA LEU A 870 -16.25 -15.26 11.60
C LEU A 870 -14.89 -14.63 11.91
N LEU A 871 -14.29 -14.98 13.05
CA LEU A 871 -12.93 -14.52 13.37
C LEU A 871 -11.84 -15.32 12.64
N SER A 872 -12.19 -16.43 11.97
CA SER A 872 -11.25 -17.34 11.31
C SER A 872 -11.28 -17.28 9.78
N SER A 873 -12.23 -16.57 9.16
CA SER A 873 -12.35 -16.48 7.69
C SER A 873 -11.22 -15.64 7.07
N GLU A 874 -10.55 -16.19 6.05
CA GLU A 874 -9.38 -15.57 5.41
C GLU A 874 -9.70 -14.34 4.54
N GLU A 875 -10.94 -14.19 4.05
CA GLU A 875 -11.36 -13.08 3.18
C GLU A 875 -11.65 -11.77 3.94
N GLU A 876 -11.96 -11.84 5.25
CA GLU A 876 -12.19 -10.67 6.10
C GLU A 876 -11.71 -10.96 7.54
N LYS A 877 -10.41 -10.82 7.82
CA LYS A 877 -9.89 -10.82 9.20
C LYS A 877 -10.41 -9.60 9.97
N LEU A 878 -11.64 -9.71 10.49
CA LEU A 878 -12.23 -8.67 11.31
C LEU A 878 -11.62 -8.69 12.72
N ASN A 879 -11.11 -7.54 13.14
CA ASN A 879 -10.66 -7.32 14.52
C ASN A 879 -11.86 -7.44 15.48
N SER A 880 -11.68 -8.09 16.64
CA SER A 880 -12.74 -8.31 17.64
C SER A 880 -13.47 -7.04 18.08
N MET A 881 -12.79 -5.89 18.03
CA MET A 881 -13.39 -4.59 18.34
C MET A 881 -14.38 -4.10 17.27
N ASN A 882 -14.08 -4.38 15.99
CA ASN A 882 -14.99 -4.08 14.88
C ASN A 882 -16.26 -4.91 14.99
N LEU A 883 -16.14 -6.18 15.41
CA LEU A 883 -17.30 -7.03 15.63
C LEU A 883 -18.25 -6.45 16.70
N LEU A 884 -17.72 -5.94 17.82
CA LEU A 884 -18.54 -5.27 18.84
C LEU A 884 -19.20 -3.99 18.30
N MET A 885 -18.45 -3.20 17.53
CA MET A 885 -18.96 -1.97 16.91
C MET A 885 -20.13 -2.25 15.96
N TYR A 886 -20.11 -3.37 15.24
CA TYR A 886 -21.22 -3.78 14.37
C TYR A 886 -22.38 -4.43 15.13
N MET A 887 -22.12 -5.18 16.20
CA MET A 887 -23.16 -5.83 17.00
C MET A 887 -23.97 -4.84 17.84
N ALA A 888 -23.34 -3.79 18.38
CA ALA A 888 -23.98 -2.89 19.34
C ALA A 888 -25.19 -2.11 18.79
N PRO A 889 -25.13 -1.46 17.60
CA PRO A 889 -26.28 -0.76 17.03
C PRO A 889 -27.45 -1.69 16.70
N ILE A 890 -27.16 -2.90 16.18
CA ILE A 890 -28.17 -3.91 15.88
C ILE A 890 -28.82 -4.39 17.19
N ALA A 891 -28.02 -4.58 18.24
CA ALA A 891 -28.54 -4.99 19.54
C ALA A 891 -29.46 -3.92 20.15
N VAL A 892 -29.12 -2.63 20.02
CA VAL A 892 -30.01 -1.54 20.45
C VAL A 892 -31.31 -1.53 19.65
N ALA A 893 -31.23 -1.68 18.33
CA ALA A 893 -32.40 -1.71 17.45
C ALA A 893 -33.35 -2.89 17.73
N ILE A 894 -32.83 -4.01 18.21
CA ILE A 894 -33.63 -5.20 18.58
C ILE A 894 -34.15 -5.10 20.02
N LEU A 895 -33.26 -4.81 20.98
CA LEU A 895 -33.60 -4.87 22.41
C LEU A 895 -34.50 -3.72 22.84
N LEU A 896 -34.33 -2.51 22.30
CA LEU A 896 -35.10 -1.33 22.72
C LEU A 896 -36.62 -1.51 22.44
N PRO A 897 -37.07 -1.92 21.22
CA PRO A 897 -38.48 -2.22 20.99
C PRO A 897 -38.99 -3.40 21.83
N LEU A 898 -38.19 -4.46 21.97
CA LEU A 898 -38.55 -5.63 22.77
C LEU A 898 -38.79 -5.27 24.24
N THR A 899 -37.93 -4.44 24.84
CA THR A 899 -38.10 -3.97 26.22
C THR A 899 -39.39 -3.15 26.36
N LEU A 900 -39.67 -2.24 25.43
CA LEU A 900 -40.90 -1.43 25.47
C LEU A 900 -42.17 -2.28 25.31
N LEU A 901 -42.11 -3.38 24.57
CA LEU A 901 -43.23 -4.30 24.36
C LEU A 901 -43.43 -5.25 25.56
N MET A 902 -42.35 -5.82 26.10
CA MET A 902 -42.38 -6.79 27.19
C MET A 902 -42.62 -6.13 28.56
N GLU A 903 -42.15 -4.91 28.76
CA GLU A 903 -42.24 -4.15 30.01
C GLU A 903 -43.00 -2.83 29.77
N ARG A 904 -44.31 -2.95 29.50
CA ARG A 904 -45.21 -1.80 29.30
C ARG A 904 -45.17 -0.91 30.55
N ASN A 905 -44.65 0.33 30.42
CA ASN A 905 -44.42 1.35 31.45
C ASN A 905 -43.06 1.35 32.18
N VAL A 906 -42.02 0.66 31.66
CA VAL A 906 -40.71 0.65 32.33
C VAL A 906 -40.12 2.05 32.53
N VAL A 907 -40.23 2.93 31.51
CA VAL A 907 -39.65 4.28 31.55
C VAL A 907 -40.29 5.14 32.65
N ALA A 908 -41.63 5.09 32.77
CA ALA A 908 -42.35 5.82 33.81
C ALA A 908 -42.00 5.30 35.21
N MET A 909 -41.92 3.98 35.39
CA MET A 909 -41.54 3.37 36.68
C MET A 909 -40.09 3.67 37.07
N THR A 910 -39.14 3.64 36.12
CA THR A 910 -37.75 4.00 36.38
C THR A 910 -37.61 5.46 36.79
N VAL A 911 -38.33 6.38 36.14
CA VAL A 911 -38.36 7.80 36.51
C VAL A 911 -38.92 7.98 37.92
N ILE A 912 -40.03 7.31 38.26
CA ILE A 912 -40.64 7.38 39.60
C ILE A 912 -39.69 6.85 40.68
N LEU A 913 -39.02 5.71 40.45
CA LEU A 913 -38.04 5.18 41.40
C LEU A 913 -36.80 6.07 41.53
N ALA A 914 -36.31 6.66 40.43
CA ALA A 914 -35.15 7.55 40.43
C ALA A 914 -35.43 8.87 41.17
N THR A 915 -36.65 9.39 41.11
CA THR A 915 -37.06 10.55 41.92
C THR A 915 -37.21 10.24 43.41
N LYS A 916 -37.44 8.97 43.79
CA LYS A 916 -37.56 8.56 45.19
C LYS A 916 -36.23 8.18 45.83
N ASP A 917 -35.33 7.54 45.09
CA ASP A 917 -33.99 7.22 45.54
C ASP A 917 -33.00 7.28 44.38
N ILE A 918 -32.17 8.33 44.34
CA ILE A 918 -31.17 8.54 43.29
C ILE A 918 -30.11 7.43 43.25
N LYS A 919 -29.95 6.64 44.32
CA LYS A 919 -29.01 5.51 44.36
C LYS A 919 -29.33 4.45 43.31
N ILE A 920 -30.60 4.34 42.88
CA ILE A 920 -30.98 3.41 41.81
C ILE A 920 -30.31 3.74 40.48
N VAL A 921 -30.09 5.04 40.19
CA VAL A 921 -29.41 5.49 38.97
C VAL A 921 -27.93 5.08 39.03
N TYR A 922 -27.30 5.24 40.19
CA TYR A 922 -25.92 4.80 40.39
C TYR A 922 -25.76 3.27 40.27
N TYR A 923 -26.70 2.48 40.80
CA TYR A 923 -26.68 1.02 40.64
C TYR A 923 -26.89 0.59 39.18
N LEU A 924 -27.79 1.24 38.44
CA LEU A 924 -28.01 0.96 37.02
C LEU A 924 -26.79 1.33 36.17
N LEU A 925 -26.17 2.48 36.43
CA LEU A 925 -24.99 2.94 35.72
C LEU A 925 -23.78 2.04 36.03
N PHE A 926 -23.59 1.67 37.30
CA PHE A 926 -22.54 0.73 37.71
C PHE A 926 -22.72 -0.64 37.07
N ASN A 927 -23.93 -1.20 37.07
CA ASN A 927 -24.23 -2.48 36.42
C ASN A 927 -24.00 -2.41 34.90
N SER A 928 -24.44 -1.34 34.24
CA SER A 928 -24.26 -1.14 32.79
C SER A 928 -22.78 -1.01 32.43
N CYS A 929 -22.00 -0.27 33.23
CA CYS A 929 -20.56 -0.13 33.09
C CYS A 929 -19.84 -1.47 33.25
N LEU A 930 -20.20 -2.25 34.27
CA LEU A 930 -19.64 -3.57 34.52
C LEU A 930 -19.98 -4.55 33.37
N ALA A 931 -21.22 -4.51 32.86
CA ALA A 931 -21.64 -5.31 31.71
C ALA A 931 -20.87 -4.96 30.43
N TYR A 932 -20.58 -3.67 30.20
CA TYR A 932 -19.71 -3.23 29.13
C TYR A 932 -18.29 -3.78 29.29
N PHE A 933 -17.69 -3.63 30.47
CA PHE A 933 -16.33 -4.11 30.75
C PHE A 933 -16.20 -5.63 30.61
N VAL A 934 -17.19 -6.40 31.07
CA VAL A 934 -17.22 -7.86 30.89
C VAL A 934 -17.28 -8.23 29.41
N ASN A 935 -18.12 -7.55 28.62
CA ASN A 935 -18.18 -7.78 27.17
C ASN A 935 -16.86 -7.41 26.49
N LEU A 936 -16.32 -6.22 26.76
CA LEU A 936 -15.05 -5.76 26.24
C LEU A 936 -13.90 -6.73 26.58
N THR A 937 -13.84 -7.18 27.84
CA THR A 937 -12.81 -8.13 28.30
C THR A 937 -12.97 -9.49 27.62
N ASN A 938 -14.19 -9.99 27.40
CA ASN A 938 -14.41 -11.22 26.64
C ASN A 938 -13.87 -11.09 25.19
N PHE A 939 -14.06 -9.94 24.53
CA PHE A 939 -13.51 -9.69 23.21
C PHE A 939 -11.98 -9.54 23.21
N LEU A 940 -11.41 -8.84 24.20
CA LEU A 940 -9.97 -8.69 24.38
C LEU A 940 -9.28 -10.04 24.66
N VAL A 941 -9.85 -10.86 25.54
CA VAL A 941 -9.36 -12.23 25.80
C VAL A 941 -9.45 -13.06 24.52
N THR A 942 -10.53 -12.96 23.75
CA THR A 942 -10.65 -13.65 22.46
C THR A 942 -9.56 -13.20 21.47
N LYS A 943 -9.23 -11.90 21.46
CA LYS A 943 -8.17 -11.32 20.62
C LYS A 943 -6.78 -11.87 20.98
N HIS A 944 -6.47 -11.98 22.26
CA HIS A 944 -5.13 -12.36 22.75
C HIS A 944 -4.96 -13.87 23.00
N THR A 945 -6.04 -14.66 22.96
CA THR A 945 -6.01 -16.09 23.23
C THR A 945 -6.73 -16.90 22.14
N SER A 946 -7.86 -17.55 22.45
CA SER A 946 -8.69 -18.29 21.52
C SER A 946 -10.13 -18.39 22.02
N ALA A 947 -11.10 -18.62 21.13
CA ALA A 947 -12.49 -18.88 21.51
C ALA A 947 -12.65 -20.05 22.50
N LEU A 948 -11.72 -21.00 22.44
CA LEU A 948 -11.65 -22.13 23.34
C LEU A 948 -11.22 -21.73 24.76
N THR A 949 -10.19 -20.88 24.89
CA THR A 949 -9.74 -20.36 26.18
C THR A 949 -10.85 -19.57 26.87
N LEU A 950 -11.64 -18.81 26.11
CA LEU A 950 -12.80 -18.09 26.62
C LEU A 950 -13.88 -19.03 27.17
N GLN A 951 -14.11 -20.18 26.54
CA GLN A 951 -15.08 -21.17 27.03
C GLN A 951 -14.62 -21.82 28.35
N VAL A 952 -13.33 -22.15 28.46
CA VAL A 952 -12.75 -22.70 29.69
C VAL A 952 -12.86 -21.70 30.85
N LEU A 953 -12.43 -20.45 30.63
CA LEU A 953 -12.56 -19.38 31.62
C LEU A 953 -14.01 -19.06 31.96
N GLY A 954 -14.91 -19.14 30.97
CA GLY A 954 -16.35 -18.96 31.15
C GLY A 954 -16.96 -20.01 32.08
N ASN A 955 -16.53 -21.27 31.97
CA ASN A 955 -17.02 -22.34 32.84
C ASN A 955 -16.44 -22.23 34.26
N ALA A 956 -15.16 -21.87 34.39
CA ALA A 956 -14.55 -21.59 35.70
C ALA A 956 -15.25 -20.42 36.40
N LYS A 957 -15.56 -19.34 35.66
CA LYS A 957 -16.38 -18.22 36.15
C LYS A 957 -17.77 -18.69 36.62
N GLY A 958 -18.42 -19.55 35.85
CA GLY A 958 -19.73 -20.12 36.19
C GLY A 958 -19.72 -20.89 37.50
N ALA A 959 -18.73 -21.77 37.70
CA ALA A 959 -18.58 -22.53 38.94
C ALA A 959 -18.36 -21.64 40.17
N VAL A 960 -17.49 -20.63 40.06
CA VAL A 960 -17.26 -19.65 41.13
C VAL A 960 -18.53 -18.84 41.41
N ALA A 961 -19.27 -18.44 40.38
CA ALA A 961 -20.52 -17.70 40.52
C ALA A 961 -21.60 -18.50 41.25
N VAL A 962 -21.69 -19.83 41.02
CA VAL A 962 -22.60 -20.71 41.78
C VAL A 962 -22.28 -20.65 43.27
N VAL A 963 -21.03 -20.90 43.66
CA VAL A 963 -20.60 -20.90 45.07
C VAL A 963 -20.83 -19.54 45.73
N VAL A 964 -20.40 -18.46 45.09
CA VAL A 964 -20.57 -17.09 45.61
C VAL A 964 -22.05 -16.72 45.73
N SER A 965 -22.89 -17.11 44.77
CA SER A 965 -24.32 -16.81 44.82
C SER A 965 -25.03 -17.54 45.98
N ILE A 966 -24.64 -18.77 46.30
CA ILE A 966 -25.20 -19.51 47.44
C ILE A 966 -24.81 -18.81 48.76
N LEU A 967 -23.56 -18.35 48.88
CA LEU A 967 -23.06 -17.65 50.07
C LEU A 967 -23.74 -16.29 50.29
N ILE A 968 -23.97 -15.53 49.21
CA ILE A 968 -24.57 -14.20 49.29
C ILE A 968 -26.08 -14.26 49.49
N PHE A 969 -26.79 -15.05 48.68
CA PHE A 969 -28.26 -15.08 48.66
C PHE A 969 -28.87 -16.06 49.67
N LYS A 970 -28.04 -16.95 50.28
CA LYS A 970 -28.47 -17.93 51.29
C LYS A 970 -29.70 -18.75 50.88
N ASN A 971 -29.81 -19.08 49.59
CA ASN A 971 -30.93 -19.86 49.07
C ASN A 971 -30.90 -21.29 49.65
N PRO A 972 -32.07 -21.89 49.97
CA PRO A 972 -32.13 -23.24 50.52
C PRO A 972 -31.72 -24.26 49.45
N VAL A 973 -30.51 -24.84 49.59
CA VAL A 973 -30.02 -25.90 48.71
C VAL A 973 -30.16 -27.24 49.41
N SER A 974 -30.86 -28.19 48.77
CA SER A 974 -30.99 -29.55 49.27
C SER A 974 -29.65 -30.31 49.18
N PHE A 975 -29.45 -31.33 50.02
CA PHE A 975 -28.24 -32.17 49.95
C PHE A 975 -28.07 -32.83 48.57
N ILE A 976 -29.18 -33.27 47.96
CA ILE A 976 -29.20 -33.83 46.60
C ILE A 976 -28.84 -32.76 45.56
N GLY A 977 -29.31 -31.52 45.74
CA GLY A 977 -28.93 -30.37 44.91
C GLY A 977 -27.44 -30.04 44.99
N MET A 978 -26.84 -30.09 46.19
CA MET A 978 -25.40 -29.91 46.37
C MET A 978 -24.57 -31.00 45.69
N LEU A 979 -25.02 -32.26 45.72
CA LEU A 979 -24.39 -33.35 44.97
C LEU A 979 -24.48 -33.12 43.45
N GLY A 980 -25.64 -32.68 42.95
CA GLY A 980 -25.82 -32.32 41.54
C GLY A 980 -24.87 -31.20 41.09
N TYR A 981 -24.79 -30.11 41.84
CA TYR A 981 -23.86 -29.00 41.55
C TYR A 981 -22.39 -29.42 41.61
N SER A 982 -22.01 -30.24 42.59
CA SER A 982 -20.65 -30.76 42.71
C SER A 982 -20.26 -31.64 41.53
N LEU A 983 -21.18 -32.50 41.05
CA LEU A 983 -20.97 -33.34 39.89
C LEU A 983 -20.83 -32.53 38.59
N THR A 984 -21.62 -31.46 38.43
CA THR A 984 -21.50 -30.54 37.29
C THR A 984 -20.15 -29.82 37.27
N VAL A 985 -19.69 -29.32 38.42
CA VAL A 985 -18.37 -28.65 38.53
C VAL A 985 -17.24 -29.63 38.23
N LEU A 986 -17.30 -30.86 38.76
CA LEU A 986 -16.31 -31.90 38.47
C LEU A 986 -16.25 -32.22 36.97
N GLY A 987 -17.39 -32.37 36.31
CA GLY A 987 -17.47 -32.60 34.86
C GLY A 987 -16.85 -31.46 34.04
N VAL A 988 -17.05 -30.21 34.46
CA VAL A 988 -16.46 -29.02 33.83
C VAL A 988 -14.93 -29.03 33.96
N ILE A 989 -14.39 -29.40 35.12
CA ILE A 989 -12.95 -29.51 35.36
C ILE A 989 -12.35 -30.60 34.47
N LEU A 990 -12.96 -31.78 34.44
CA LEU A 990 -12.53 -32.90 33.59
C LEU A 990 -12.55 -32.54 32.10
N TYR A 991 -13.59 -31.82 31.65
CA TYR A 991 -13.68 -31.31 30.28
C TYR A 991 -12.54 -30.33 29.96
N SER A 992 -12.24 -29.42 30.89
CA SER A 992 -11.16 -28.44 30.74
C SER A 992 -9.78 -29.11 30.65
N GLU A 993 -9.53 -30.13 31.48
CA GLU A 993 -8.26 -30.89 31.46
C GLU A 993 -8.12 -31.75 30.20
N SER A 994 -9.18 -32.45 29.79
CA SER A 994 -9.17 -33.24 28.53
C SER A 994 -8.84 -32.36 27.32
N LYS A 995 -9.36 -31.13 27.29
CA LYS A 995 -9.13 -30.20 26.18
C LYS A 995 -7.75 -29.53 26.23
N LYS A 996 -7.13 -29.45 27.40
CA LYS A 996 -5.72 -29.04 27.58
C LYS A 996 -4.75 -30.13 27.13
N SER A 997 -5.10 -31.41 27.34
CA SER A 997 -4.26 -32.57 27.01
C SER A 997 -4.34 -33.04 25.55
N ASN A 998 -5.37 -32.64 24.80
CA ASN A 998 -5.58 -33.00 23.38
C ASN A 998 -5.15 -31.88 22.40
N LYS A 999 -4.41 -30.88 22.88
CA LYS A 999 -3.61 -29.96 22.06
C LYS A 999 -2.19 -30.49 22.01
#